data_AF-D0L8C4-F1
#
_entry.id   AF-D0L8C4-F1
#
_cell.length_a   1.000
_cell.length_b   1.000
_cell.length_c   1.000
_cell.angle_alpha   90.00
_cell.angle_beta   90.00
_cell.angle_gamma   90.00
#
_symmetry.space_group_name_H-M   'P 1'
#
loop_
_entity.id
_entity.type
_entity.pdbx_description
1 polymer ?
#
loop_
_entity_poly.entity_id
_entity_poly.type
_entity_poly.pdbx_seq_one_letter_code
_entity_poly.pdbx_strand_id
1 'polypeptide(L)'
;MKPLDTNDYRKRVLAAVDRRGGVETSDPFELYDIPLDQVQALTDAEVAERIEAVWAFWQKSRDHPKYRVLVGQLVSEHAQRSELLRYANRRAALARTVSETREQRDAGRYELLDNAIERLMQRHGGIPASKRAGLDDLGAMSGLSPEEVATRLRRYRILDDATPATAPAPPAELSTQRLDQIAALLAEFDRLQTGDATPTLLNLLHLTLDEITDLTEIDRRTQQLRERSRELPAGRLRAVVDELLVHVREILLDDVTLSRAYVSAVTTKVRTHLEPRVRAAVLVEDDLLADDFAFLVDEARSLGLGSVGARALVGEIAASFGAGTPPQRDAAPVPAPRLREWEEPLRSARAELRRGRPVTAQALCRRAAELAGDDPDATRQIRSLAEEVESVVTAAAQRWRHALDDAAHARHVAALSAFEALRRDASDIDTVDAGGPRLGDVLETSRRAVAAAEAVVAEAKAGIADPSAIADAARGCVDHPELAELAARLSVSPAGDVRVETLSDGTRRISWQASETPGVVYRVLRLLPDGATQTVGRTAATELDDGGAPRDGSVGYGVVTVLAGMSSEMARSDAAHARSPVPGTAPEIVIPDIVVRGVADGRLRFDWPVGVTEAMVVVGAERAPSDPADPQARATKVTNTRYEIDGGFVLPAGIRHVGVAGCRRDERGVLHTATTFGPQARIVLDASG
;
A
#
# COMPACT_ATOMS: atom_id res chain seq x y z
N MET A 1 -13.18 13.00 -33.77
CA MET A 1 -12.64 13.67 -32.55
C MET A 1 -11.76 14.90 -32.92
N LYS A 2 -11.66 15.98 -32.12
CA LYS A 2 -10.80 17.15 -32.46
C LYS A 2 -9.29 16.81 -32.40
N PRO A 3 -8.39 17.51 -33.12
CA PRO A 3 -6.94 17.35 -32.93
C PRO A 3 -6.48 17.79 -31.54
N LEU A 4 -5.38 17.22 -31.02
CA LEU A 4 -4.81 17.61 -29.73
C LEU A 4 -4.15 19.00 -29.82
N ASP A 5 -4.71 19.98 -29.12
CA ASP A 5 -4.05 21.26 -28.87
C ASP A 5 -3.16 21.14 -27.64
N THR A 6 -1.85 21.14 -27.85
CA THR A 6 -0.86 20.96 -26.77
C THR A 6 -0.85 22.11 -25.75
N ASN A 7 -1.22 23.33 -26.13
CA ASN A 7 -1.24 24.48 -25.22
C ASN A 7 -2.53 24.47 -24.38
N ASP A 8 -3.67 24.19 -25.01
CA ASP A 8 -4.94 23.95 -24.30
C ASP A 8 -4.80 22.79 -23.31
N TYR A 9 -4.27 21.66 -23.76
CA TYR A 9 -4.06 20.47 -22.94
C TYR A 9 -3.22 20.77 -21.68
N ARG A 10 -2.14 21.55 -21.81
CA ARG A 10 -1.33 21.96 -20.64
C ARG A 10 -2.12 22.78 -19.63
N LYS A 11 -2.95 23.71 -20.09
CA LYS A 11 -3.71 24.64 -19.23
C LYS A 11 -4.92 23.96 -18.59
N ARG A 12 -5.63 23.14 -19.34
CA ARG A 12 -6.87 22.51 -18.90
C ARG A 12 -6.63 21.19 -18.17
N VAL A 13 -5.75 20.33 -18.68
CA VAL A 13 -5.51 18.99 -18.12
C VAL A 13 -4.35 19.04 -17.14
N LEU A 14 -3.11 19.29 -17.59
CA LEU A 14 -1.93 19.17 -16.70
C LEU A 14 -2.00 20.13 -15.51
N ALA A 15 -2.39 21.39 -15.72
CA ALA A 15 -2.48 22.35 -14.61
C ALA A 15 -3.60 22.02 -13.61
N ALA A 16 -4.69 21.37 -14.05
CA ALA A 16 -5.76 20.95 -13.16
C ALA A 16 -5.35 19.72 -12.33
N VAL A 17 -4.72 18.73 -12.97
CA VAL A 17 -4.19 17.52 -12.31
C VAL A 17 -3.11 17.89 -11.28
N ASP A 18 -2.20 18.79 -11.64
CA ASP A 18 -1.14 19.31 -10.75
C ASP A 18 -1.75 20.01 -9.52
N ARG A 19 -2.77 20.86 -9.72
CA ARG A 19 -3.45 21.56 -8.63
C ARG A 19 -4.18 20.60 -7.67
N ARG A 20 -4.67 19.46 -8.17
CA ARG A 20 -5.36 18.44 -7.36
C ARG A 20 -4.39 17.48 -6.64
N GLY A 21 -3.08 17.62 -6.83
CA GLY A 21 -2.08 16.79 -6.14
C GLY A 21 -1.62 15.55 -6.90
N GLY A 22 -1.87 15.47 -8.21
CA GLY A 22 -1.29 14.45 -9.08
C GLY A 22 -2.29 13.53 -9.78
N VAL A 23 -1.76 12.57 -10.54
CA VAL A 23 -2.52 11.69 -11.46
C VAL A 23 -3.57 10.81 -10.77
N GLU A 24 -3.37 10.44 -9.52
CA GLU A 24 -4.33 9.57 -8.80
C GLU A 24 -5.69 10.24 -8.57
N THR A 25 -5.75 11.57 -8.66
CA THR A 25 -7.00 12.33 -8.50
C THR A 25 -7.78 12.50 -9.80
N SER A 26 -7.31 11.92 -10.91
CA SER A 26 -7.82 12.18 -12.25
C SER A 26 -8.10 10.88 -13.00
N ASP A 27 -9.19 10.85 -13.76
CA ASP A 27 -9.60 9.65 -14.50
C ASP A 27 -8.91 9.57 -15.89
N PRO A 28 -8.82 8.36 -16.48
CA PRO A 28 -8.17 8.17 -17.78
C PRO A 28 -8.78 8.99 -18.92
N PHE A 29 -10.08 9.32 -18.87
CA PHE A 29 -10.71 10.14 -19.93
C PHE A 29 -10.21 11.59 -19.88
N GLU A 30 -10.05 12.16 -18.68
CA GLU A 30 -9.44 13.48 -18.51
C GLU A 30 -7.97 13.50 -18.96
N LEU A 31 -7.19 12.48 -18.56
CA LEU A 31 -5.76 12.40 -18.86
C LEU A 31 -5.48 12.25 -20.36
N TYR A 32 -6.24 11.44 -21.08
CA TYR A 32 -6.08 11.30 -22.54
C TYR A 32 -6.91 12.30 -23.33
N ASP A 33 -7.57 13.24 -22.65
CA ASP A 33 -8.45 14.24 -23.25
C ASP A 33 -9.53 13.64 -24.16
N ILE A 34 -10.15 12.54 -23.71
CA ILE A 34 -11.22 11.85 -24.43
C ILE A 34 -12.57 12.30 -23.84
N PRO A 35 -13.47 12.90 -24.65
CA PRO A 35 -14.77 13.36 -24.17
C PRO A 35 -15.67 12.20 -23.73
N LEU A 36 -16.06 12.19 -22.46
CA LEU A 36 -16.84 11.12 -21.82
C LEU A 36 -18.25 10.96 -22.46
N ASP A 37 -18.85 12.07 -22.88
CA ASP A 37 -20.16 12.16 -23.53
C ASP A 37 -20.19 11.57 -24.95
N GLN A 38 -19.02 11.45 -25.59
CA GLN A 38 -18.88 10.95 -26.96
C GLN A 38 -18.33 9.52 -27.03
N VAL A 39 -18.06 8.88 -25.89
CA VAL A 39 -17.39 7.57 -25.83
C VAL A 39 -18.04 6.49 -26.70
N GLN A 40 -19.37 6.49 -26.78
CA GLN A 40 -20.13 5.51 -27.57
C GLN A 40 -20.04 5.74 -29.08
N ALA A 41 -19.75 6.97 -29.51
CA ALA A 41 -19.63 7.34 -30.92
C ALA A 41 -18.18 7.21 -31.43
N LEU A 42 -17.19 7.14 -30.54
CA LEU A 42 -15.78 7.07 -30.89
C LEU A 42 -15.36 5.65 -31.27
N THR A 43 -14.69 5.52 -32.41
CA THR A 43 -14.10 4.27 -32.86
C THR A 43 -12.79 3.96 -32.10
N ASP A 44 -12.41 2.69 -32.04
CA ASP A 44 -11.15 2.28 -31.40
C ASP A 44 -9.92 2.88 -32.10
N ALA A 45 -10.01 3.13 -33.42
CA ALA A 45 -8.97 3.81 -34.19
C ALA A 45 -8.79 5.28 -33.77
N GLU A 46 -9.89 6.04 -33.63
CA GLU A 46 -9.83 7.44 -33.19
C GLU A 46 -9.28 7.57 -31.76
N VAL A 47 -9.67 6.64 -30.88
CA VAL A 47 -9.18 6.61 -29.49
C VAL A 47 -7.70 6.23 -29.44
N ALA A 48 -7.27 5.24 -30.22
CA ALA A 48 -5.86 4.88 -30.34
C ALA A 48 -5.03 6.07 -30.85
N GLU A 49 -5.49 6.76 -31.90
CA GLU A 49 -4.82 7.96 -32.42
C GLU A 49 -4.72 9.05 -31.35
N ARG A 50 -5.78 9.25 -30.53
CA ARG A 50 -5.73 10.19 -29.42
C ARG A 50 -4.67 9.84 -28.39
N ILE A 51 -4.67 8.57 -27.96
CA ILE A 51 -3.78 8.04 -26.93
C ILE A 51 -2.33 8.23 -27.38
N GLU A 52 -2.03 7.90 -28.63
CA GLU A 52 -0.70 8.06 -29.21
C GLU A 52 -0.30 9.54 -29.32
N ALA A 53 -1.22 10.42 -29.74
CA ALA A 53 -0.95 11.87 -29.82
C ALA A 53 -0.61 12.47 -28.44
N VAL A 54 -1.37 12.11 -27.41
CA VAL A 54 -1.15 12.56 -26.03
C VAL A 54 0.14 11.98 -25.45
N TRP A 55 0.40 10.69 -25.70
CA TRP A 55 1.64 10.05 -25.25
C TRP A 55 2.88 10.64 -25.91
N ALA A 56 2.83 10.90 -27.21
CA ALA A 56 3.90 11.59 -27.94
C ALA A 56 4.16 12.99 -27.36
N PHE A 57 3.10 13.70 -26.96
CA PHE A 57 3.21 14.99 -26.28
C PHE A 57 3.87 14.86 -24.88
N TRP A 58 3.51 13.84 -24.10
CA TRP A 58 4.13 13.57 -22.80
C TRP A 58 5.62 13.24 -22.95
N GLN A 59 5.99 12.38 -23.90
CA GLN A 59 7.39 12.04 -24.18
C GLN A 59 8.22 13.28 -24.52
N LYS A 60 7.68 14.22 -25.30
CA LYS A 60 8.32 15.50 -25.62
C LYS A 60 8.37 16.48 -24.44
N SER A 61 7.51 16.30 -23.44
CA SER A 61 7.37 17.21 -22.30
C SER A 61 8.00 16.68 -21.01
N ARG A 62 8.80 15.60 -21.09
CA ARG A 62 9.46 14.99 -19.92
C ARG A 62 10.34 15.98 -19.17
N ASP A 63 11.03 16.87 -19.88
CA ASP A 63 11.92 17.86 -19.27
C ASP A 63 11.23 19.21 -18.99
N HIS A 64 9.90 19.25 -18.95
CA HIS A 64 9.16 20.50 -18.73
C HIS A 64 9.44 21.07 -17.31
N PRO A 65 9.85 22.35 -17.17
CA PRO A 65 10.30 22.91 -15.88
C PRO A 65 9.30 22.76 -14.74
N LYS A 66 8.00 22.90 -15.05
CA LYS A 66 6.91 22.81 -14.06
C LYS A 66 6.34 21.40 -13.90
N TYR A 67 6.31 20.60 -14.98
CA TYR A 67 5.50 19.38 -15.03
C TYR A 67 6.33 18.10 -15.16
N ARG A 68 7.66 18.18 -15.07
CA ARG A 68 8.57 17.04 -15.22
C ARG A 68 8.18 15.83 -14.38
N VAL A 69 7.84 16.04 -13.11
CA VAL A 69 7.46 14.94 -12.19
C VAL A 69 6.15 14.29 -12.63
N LEU A 70 5.11 15.10 -12.85
CA LEU A 70 3.79 14.64 -13.29
C LEU A 70 3.85 13.90 -14.64
N VAL A 71 4.57 14.48 -15.61
CA VAL A 71 4.75 13.87 -16.95
C VAL A 71 5.58 12.59 -16.86
N GLY A 72 6.60 12.55 -15.99
CA GLY A 72 7.37 11.34 -15.72
C GLY A 72 6.49 10.17 -15.29
N GLN A 73 5.56 10.43 -14.36
CA GLN A 73 4.60 9.42 -13.89
C GLN A 73 3.59 9.01 -14.97
N LEU A 74 3.05 9.97 -15.72
CA LEU A 74 2.15 9.69 -16.86
C LEU A 74 2.80 8.80 -17.92
N VAL A 75 4.09 8.99 -18.18
CA VAL A 75 4.86 8.17 -19.14
C VAL A 75 5.10 6.77 -18.61
N SER A 76 5.45 6.60 -17.32
CA SER A 76 5.70 5.27 -16.75
C SER A 76 4.44 4.40 -16.67
N GLU A 77 3.28 5.01 -16.42
CA GLU A 77 2.01 4.29 -16.25
C GLU A 77 1.17 4.20 -17.52
N HIS A 78 1.68 4.71 -18.66
CA HIS A 78 0.95 4.80 -19.92
C HIS A 78 0.40 3.44 -20.40
N ALA A 79 1.19 2.38 -20.31
CA ALA A 79 0.79 1.06 -20.80
C ALA A 79 -0.48 0.56 -20.08
N GLN A 80 -0.49 0.65 -18.76
CA GLN A 80 -1.61 0.23 -17.92
C GLN A 80 -2.83 1.13 -18.11
N ARG A 81 -2.65 2.46 -18.11
CA ARG A 81 -3.77 3.42 -18.18
C ARG A 81 -4.42 3.46 -19.56
N SER A 82 -3.64 3.35 -20.65
CA SER A 82 -4.17 3.37 -22.01
C SER A 82 -4.97 2.12 -22.36
N GLU A 83 -4.59 0.95 -21.81
CA GLU A 83 -5.26 -0.33 -22.12
C GLU A 83 -6.77 -0.30 -21.78
N LEU A 84 -7.14 0.43 -20.72
CA LEU A 84 -8.53 0.57 -20.29
C LEU A 84 -9.42 1.32 -21.30
N LEU A 85 -8.81 2.13 -22.18
CA LEU A 85 -9.51 2.97 -23.16
C LEU A 85 -9.48 2.41 -24.58
N ARG A 86 -8.52 1.54 -24.91
CA ARG A 86 -8.23 1.06 -26.27
C ARG A 86 -9.39 0.34 -26.95
N TYR A 87 -10.17 -0.44 -26.20
CA TYR A 87 -11.27 -1.25 -26.75
C TYR A 87 -12.65 -0.74 -26.36
N ALA A 88 -13.58 -0.71 -27.31
CA ALA A 88 -14.91 -0.13 -27.14
C ALA A 88 -15.67 -0.69 -25.93
N ASN A 89 -15.63 -2.01 -25.71
CA ASN A 89 -16.32 -2.66 -24.59
C ASN A 89 -15.77 -2.24 -23.22
N ARG A 90 -14.44 -2.21 -23.07
CA ARG A 90 -13.75 -1.79 -21.83
C ARG A 90 -13.93 -0.30 -21.59
N ARG A 91 -13.80 0.51 -22.64
CA ARG A 91 -14.01 1.96 -22.60
C ARG A 91 -15.45 2.30 -22.18
N ALA A 92 -16.45 1.61 -22.73
CA ALA A 92 -17.85 1.82 -22.34
C ALA A 92 -18.13 1.42 -20.88
N ALA A 93 -17.53 0.33 -20.40
CA ALA A 93 -17.64 -0.08 -19.00
C ALA A 93 -16.99 0.95 -18.06
N LEU A 94 -15.77 1.39 -18.38
CA LEU A 94 -15.06 2.41 -17.61
C LEU A 94 -15.80 3.75 -17.63
N ALA A 95 -16.38 4.14 -18.78
CA ALA A 95 -17.14 5.37 -18.90
C ALA A 95 -18.33 5.42 -17.96
N ARG A 96 -19.04 4.28 -17.75
CA ARG A 96 -20.12 4.20 -16.76
C ARG A 96 -19.60 4.42 -15.34
N THR A 97 -18.58 3.69 -14.92
CA THR A 97 -18.00 3.83 -13.57
C THR A 97 -17.45 5.24 -13.31
N VAL A 98 -16.79 5.84 -14.30
CA VAL A 98 -16.30 7.22 -14.20
C VAL A 98 -17.44 8.22 -14.18
N SER A 99 -18.51 8.01 -14.96
CA SER A 99 -19.71 8.86 -14.93
C SER A 99 -20.37 8.80 -13.56
N GLU A 100 -20.60 7.61 -13.01
CA GLU A 100 -21.16 7.41 -11.67
C GLU A 100 -20.29 8.06 -10.58
N THR A 101 -18.97 7.93 -10.67
CA THR A 101 -18.03 8.55 -9.72
C THR A 101 -18.04 10.08 -9.85
N ARG A 102 -18.10 10.61 -11.07
CA ARG A 102 -18.21 12.06 -11.33
C ARG A 102 -19.56 12.59 -10.83
N GLU A 103 -20.66 11.88 -11.09
CA GLU A 103 -22.00 12.21 -10.62
C GLU A 103 -22.10 12.15 -9.09
N GLN A 104 -21.50 11.15 -8.43
CA GLN A 104 -21.43 11.10 -6.96
C GLN A 104 -20.61 12.26 -6.39
N ARG A 105 -19.47 12.59 -7.02
CA ARG A 105 -18.66 13.74 -6.62
C ARG A 105 -19.44 15.05 -6.81
N ASP A 106 -20.16 15.19 -7.92
CA ASP A 106 -20.94 16.39 -8.22
C ASP A 106 -22.16 16.49 -7.29
N ALA A 107 -22.87 15.38 -7.05
CA ALA A 107 -23.96 15.30 -6.09
C ALA A 107 -23.50 15.65 -4.67
N GLY A 108 -22.33 15.15 -4.23
CA GLY A 108 -21.73 15.51 -2.94
C GLY A 108 -21.41 17.00 -2.79
N ARG A 109 -21.08 17.70 -3.90
CA ARG A 109 -20.89 19.18 -3.88
C ARG A 109 -22.18 19.94 -3.63
N TYR A 110 -23.31 19.41 -4.10
CA TYR A 110 -24.64 20.00 -3.90
C TYR A 110 -25.35 19.51 -2.64
N GLU A 111 -24.91 18.39 -2.05
CA GLU A 111 -25.58 17.74 -0.91
C GLU A 111 -25.70 18.66 0.31
N LEU A 112 -24.63 19.38 0.67
CA LEU A 112 -24.68 20.36 1.77
C LEU A 112 -25.67 21.49 1.50
N LEU A 113 -25.72 21.98 0.26
CA LEU A 113 -26.62 23.05 -0.16
C LEU A 113 -28.07 22.58 -0.22
N ASP A 114 -28.34 21.41 -0.81
CA ASP A 114 -29.68 20.85 -0.97
C ASP A 114 -30.29 20.50 0.40
N ASN A 115 -29.50 19.94 1.32
CA ASN A 115 -29.93 19.69 2.70
C ASN A 115 -30.29 20.99 3.44
N ALA A 116 -29.52 22.07 3.24
CA ALA A 116 -29.82 23.38 3.83
C ALA A 116 -31.12 23.98 3.24
N ILE A 117 -31.31 23.88 1.93
CA ILE A 117 -32.52 24.37 1.25
C ILE A 117 -33.75 23.59 1.70
N GLU A 118 -33.68 22.26 1.79
CA GLU A 118 -34.80 21.41 2.19
C GLU A 118 -35.29 21.76 3.60
N ARG A 119 -34.36 22.02 4.53
CA ARG A 119 -34.69 22.41 5.91
C ARG A 119 -35.32 23.81 6.00
N LEU A 120 -34.81 24.78 5.23
CA LEU A 120 -35.43 26.11 5.12
C LEU A 120 -36.86 26.01 4.55
N MET A 121 -37.06 25.15 3.54
CA MET A 121 -38.37 24.88 2.94
C MET A 121 -39.34 24.23 3.93
N GLN A 122 -38.90 23.24 4.71
CA GLN A 122 -39.72 22.56 5.72
C GLN A 122 -40.19 23.51 6.83
N ARG A 123 -39.36 24.48 7.21
CA ARG A 123 -39.62 25.36 8.36
C ARG A 123 -40.34 26.66 8.01
N HIS A 124 -39.92 27.31 6.93
CA HIS A 124 -40.42 28.65 6.58
C HIS A 124 -41.36 28.63 5.36
N GLY A 125 -41.49 27.49 4.66
CA GLY A 125 -42.23 27.40 3.40
C GLY A 125 -41.59 28.18 2.25
N GLY A 126 -40.33 28.60 2.41
CA GLY A 126 -39.55 29.43 1.49
C GLY A 126 -38.18 29.79 2.07
N ILE A 127 -37.33 30.44 1.28
CA ILE A 127 -35.95 30.83 1.65
C ILE A 127 -35.93 32.29 2.11
N PRO A 128 -35.61 32.63 3.37
CA PRO A 128 -35.53 34.02 3.80
C PRO A 128 -34.38 34.81 3.13
N ALA A 129 -34.59 36.10 2.85
CA ALA A 129 -33.67 36.97 2.11
C ALA A 129 -32.36 37.21 2.88
N SER A 130 -32.43 37.31 4.21
CA SER A 130 -31.29 37.40 5.11
C SER A 130 -30.36 36.17 5.03
N LYS A 131 -30.91 35.00 4.66
CA LYS A 131 -30.20 33.71 4.60
C LYS A 131 -29.57 33.43 3.24
N ARG A 132 -29.84 34.28 2.23
CA ARG A 132 -29.35 34.08 0.85
C ARG A 132 -27.82 34.14 0.75
N ALA A 133 -27.20 35.12 1.41
CA ALA A 133 -25.74 35.22 1.45
C ALA A 133 -25.10 33.98 2.11
N GLY A 134 -25.76 33.38 3.11
CA GLY A 134 -25.30 32.15 3.75
C GLY A 134 -25.37 30.91 2.86
N LEU A 135 -26.33 30.84 1.93
CA LEU A 135 -26.40 29.75 0.95
C LEU A 135 -25.32 29.90 -0.14
N ASP A 136 -24.98 31.13 -0.50
CA ASP A 136 -23.87 31.42 -1.42
C ASP A 136 -22.52 31.03 -0.77
N ASP A 137 -22.32 31.34 0.52
CA ASP A 137 -21.13 30.95 1.28
C ASP A 137 -21.02 29.42 1.46
N LEU A 138 -22.14 28.75 1.79
CA LEU A 138 -22.20 27.28 1.93
C LEU A 138 -21.91 26.57 0.59
N GLY A 139 -22.40 27.13 -0.52
CA GLY A 139 -22.06 26.67 -1.85
C GLY A 139 -20.56 26.83 -2.13
N ALA A 140 -19.98 27.97 -1.80
CA ALA A 140 -18.54 28.21 -1.99
C ALA A 140 -17.66 27.23 -1.18
N MET A 141 -18.05 26.88 0.05
CA MET A 141 -17.37 25.86 0.87
C MET A 141 -17.36 24.48 0.20
N SER A 142 -18.38 24.18 -0.60
CA SER A 142 -18.53 22.93 -1.36
C SER A 142 -18.00 23.03 -2.79
N GLY A 143 -17.33 24.14 -3.12
CA GLY A 143 -16.75 24.41 -4.44
C GLY A 143 -17.78 24.77 -5.52
N LEU A 144 -18.95 25.26 -5.15
CA LEU A 144 -19.96 25.79 -6.07
C LEU A 144 -19.72 27.28 -6.33
N SER A 145 -19.93 27.71 -7.58
CA SER A 145 -19.93 29.11 -7.97
C SER A 145 -21.26 29.79 -7.57
N PRO A 146 -21.25 31.13 -7.41
CA PRO A 146 -22.47 31.88 -7.13
C PRO A 146 -23.58 31.68 -8.19
N GLU A 147 -23.22 31.43 -9.45
CA GLU A 147 -24.20 31.16 -10.52
C GLU A 147 -24.84 29.77 -10.40
N GLU A 148 -24.08 28.76 -9.99
CA GLU A 148 -24.58 27.40 -9.74
C GLU A 148 -25.56 27.40 -8.56
N VAL A 149 -25.21 28.08 -7.47
CA VAL A 149 -26.07 28.28 -6.31
C VAL A 149 -27.34 29.04 -6.72
N ALA A 150 -27.21 30.19 -7.39
CA ALA A 150 -28.35 30.96 -7.86
C ALA A 150 -29.28 30.15 -8.78
N THR A 151 -28.75 29.30 -9.66
CA THR A 151 -29.52 28.44 -10.55
C THR A 151 -30.32 27.40 -9.77
N ARG A 152 -29.72 26.81 -8.73
CA ARG A 152 -30.38 25.85 -7.83
C ARG A 152 -31.51 26.52 -7.03
N LEU A 153 -31.27 27.75 -6.55
CA LEU A 153 -32.23 28.51 -5.73
C LEU A 153 -33.46 29.03 -6.49
N ARG A 154 -33.40 29.17 -7.83
CA ARG A 154 -34.54 29.64 -8.67
C ARG A 154 -35.82 28.83 -8.51
N ARG A 155 -35.71 27.58 -8.04
CA ARG A 155 -36.84 26.67 -7.84
C ARG A 155 -37.63 26.95 -6.56
N TYR A 156 -37.12 27.82 -5.68
CA TYR A 156 -37.66 28.04 -4.34
C TYR A 156 -38.08 29.52 -4.15
N ARG A 157 -39.12 29.74 -3.34
CA ARG A 157 -39.71 31.07 -3.10
C ARG A 157 -38.88 31.83 -2.05
N ILE A 158 -38.47 33.07 -2.34
CA ILE A 158 -37.73 33.92 -1.39
C ILE A 158 -38.69 34.74 -0.51
N LEU A 159 -38.42 34.83 0.80
CA LEU A 159 -39.20 35.55 1.83
C LEU A 159 -38.39 36.74 2.38
N ASP A 160 -39.01 37.90 2.64
CA ASP A 160 -38.28 39.11 3.06
C ASP A 160 -38.24 39.26 4.60
N ASP A 161 -37.04 39.40 5.21
CA ASP A 161 -36.86 39.35 6.69
C ASP A 161 -35.73 40.23 7.28
N ALA A 162 -35.30 41.30 6.59
CA ALA A 162 -34.13 42.10 7.00
C ALA A 162 -34.29 42.89 8.32
N THR A 163 -33.26 42.86 9.18
CA THR A 163 -33.03 43.84 10.28
C THR A 163 -31.61 44.42 10.18
N PRO A 164 -31.40 45.75 10.28
CA PRO A 164 -30.07 46.36 10.20
C PRO A 164 -29.47 46.63 11.59
N ALA A 165 -28.17 46.40 11.76
CA ALA A 165 -27.44 46.86 12.94
C ALA A 165 -26.09 47.52 12.56
N THR A 166 -25.87 48.67 13.20
CA THR A 166 -24.89 49.74 12.93
C THR A 166 -23.57 49.51 13.66
N ALA A 167 -22.43 49.88 13.04
CA ALA A 167 -21.10 49.88 13.65
C ALA A 167 -20.67 51.30 14.10
N PRO A 168 -19.96 51.46 15.24
CA PRO A 168 -19.23 52.70 15.56
C PRO A 168 -17.72 52.61 15.26
N ALA A 169 -17.11 53.76 14.97
CA ALA A 169 -15.69 53.99 14.65
C ALA A 169 -14.84 54.41 15.89
N PRO A 170 -13.48 54.46 15.82
CA PRO A 170 -12.56 54.10 16.92
C PRO A 170 -11.87 55.28 17.66
N PRO A 171 -10.99 54.98 18.66
CA PRO A 171 -9.81 55.80 18.95
C PRO A 171 -8.45 55.04 18.84
N ALA A 172 -7.40 55.86 18.59
CA ALA A 172 -5.97 55.69 18.23
C ALA A 172 -5.06 54.76 19.08
N GLU A 173 -3.83 54.35 18.70
CA GLU A 173 -3.08 54.28 17.42
C GLU A 173 -1.91 53.27 17.62
N LEU A 174 -2.08 52.04 17.14
CA LEU A 174 -0.96 51.16 16.73
C LEU A 174 -1.10 51.08 15.20
N SER A 175 -0.08 51.52 14.44
CA SER A 175 -0.24 51.58 12.98
C SER A 175 -0.43 50.17 12.39
N THR A 176 -1.29 50.04 11.38
CA THR A 176 -1.52 48.77 10.67
C THR A 176 -0.20 48.17 10.16
N GLN A 177 0.71 49.03 9.70
CA GLN A 177 2.06 48.64 9.29
C GLN A 177 2.86 47.94 10.42
N ARG A 178 2.77 48.43 11.67
CA ARG A 178 3.47 47.83 12.81
C ARG A 178 2.83 46.49 13.21
N LEU A 179 1.51 46.34 13.09
CA LEU A 179 0.82 45.06 13.29
C LEU A 179 1.24 44.02 12.23
N ASP A 180 1.32 44.43 10.97
CA ASP A 180 1.76 43.56 9.87
C ASP A 180 3.23 43.14 10.03
N GLN A 181 4.09 44.05 10.50
CA GLN A 181 5.49 43.73 10.82
C GLN A 181 5.57 42.67 11.92
N ILE A 182 4.85 42.84 13.03
CA ILE A 182 4.82 41.87 14.13
C ILE A 182 4.30 40.50 13.64
N ALA A 183 3.23 40.49 12.83
CA ALA A 183 2.69 39.26 12.27
C ALA A 183 3.69 38.55 11.33
N ALA A 184 4.42 39.31 10.51
CA ALA A 184 5.44 38.76 9.63
C ALA A 184 6.62 38.15 10.41
N LEU A 185 7.06 38.82 11.49
CA LEU A 185 8.12 38.33 12.36
C LEU A 185 7.72 37.08 13.14
N LEU A 186 6.49 37.02 13.66
CA LEU A 186 5.96 35.82 14.34
C LEU A 186 5.83 34.64 13.36
N ALA A 187 5.32 34.89 12.15
CA ALA A 187 5.26 33.85 11.11
C ALA A 187 6.66 33.40 10.65
N GLU A 188 7.66 34.29 10.68
CA GLU A 188 9.04 33.93 10.40
C GLU A 188 9.67 33.13 11.54
N PHE A 189 9.40 33.49 12.78
CA PHE A 189 9.80 32.73 13.97
C PHE A 189 9.27 31.30 13.92
N ASP A 190 7.97 31.12 13.61
CA ASP A 190 7.33 29.81 13.46
C ASP A 190 7.92 28.98 12.31
N ARG A 191 8.41 29.61 11.24
CA ARG A 191 9.10 28.90 10.13
C ARG A 191 10.50 28.43 10.50
N LEU A 192 11.17 29.15 11.40
CA LEU A 192 12.56 28.89 11.79
C LEU A 192 12.67 27.94 13.00
N GLN A 193 11.57 27.64 13.69
CA GLN A 193 11.51 26.70 14.80
C GLN A 193 10.51 25.57 14.56
N THR A 194 10.73 24.43 15.22
CA THR A 194 9.75 23.33 15.25
C THR A 194 9.01 23.39 16.58
N GLY A 195 7.72 23.71 16.57
CA GLY A 195 6.91 23.89 17.77
C GLY A 195 5.48 24.32 17.46
N ASP A 196 4.70 24.60 18.50
CA ASP A 196 3.34 25.14 18.36
C ASP A 196 3.36 26.55 17.74
N ALA A 197 2.30 26.91 17.02
CA ALA A 197 2.19 28.22 16.38
C ALA A 197 2.20 29.36 17.41
N THR A 198 2.83 30.48 17.06
CA THR A 198 3.00 31.65 17.92
C THR A 198 2.19 32.84 17.38
N PRO A 199 0.84 32.84 17.53
CA PRO A 199 -0.01 33.83 16.85
C PRO A 199 0.11 35.25 17.43
N THR A 200 0.63 35.42 18.65
CA THR A 200 0.75 36.72 19.33
C THR A 200 2.08 36.87 20.08
N LEU A 201 2.42 38.12 20.43
CA LEU A 201 3.58 38.44 21.28
C LEU A 201 3.48 37.81 22.69
N LEU A 202 2.28 37.56 23.20
CA LEU A 202 2.10 36.86 24.48
C LEU A 202 2.35 35.36 24.32
N ASN A 203 1.92 34.76 23.21
CA ASN A 203 2.20 33.36 22.93
C ASN A 203 3.70 33.09 22.79
N LEU A 204 4.47 34.07 22.27
CA LEU A 204 5.94 34.01 22.22
C LEU A 204 6.57 33.85 23.63
N LEU A 205 5.90 34.39 24.64
CA LEU A 205 6.30 34.30 26.05
C LEU A 205 5.65 33.10 26.78
N HIS A 206 4.89 32.27 26.05
CA HIS A 206 4.04 31.20 26.57
C HIS A 206 2.96 31.70 27.54
N LEU A 207 2.38 32.86 27.23
CA LEU A 207 1.25 33.49 27.93
C LEU A 207 0.07 33.67 26.97
N THR A 208 -1.11 33.94 27.53
CA THR A 208 -2.35 34.21 26.79
C THR A 208 -2.81 35.66 26.97
N LEU A 209 -3.71 36.12 26.10
CA LEU A 209 -4.29 37.46 26.20
C LEU A 209 -5.05 37.72 27.52
N ASP A 210 -5.48 36.69 28.24
CA ASP A 210 -6.10 36.82 29.57
C ASP A 210 -5.09 37.28 30.64
N GLU A 211 -3.80 37.04 30.41
CA GLU A 211 -2.71 37.32 31.36
C GLU A 211 -2.05 38.68 31.09
N ILE A 212 -2.61 39.50 30.18
CA ILE A 212 -2.02 40.79 29.78
C ILE A 212 -1.81 41.77 30.94
N THR A 213 -2.58 41.63 32.02
CA THR A 213 -2.46 42.49 33.21
C THR A 213 -1.31 42.09 34.14
N ASP A 214 -0.74 40.89 33.99
CA ASP A 214 0.38 40.43 34.81
C ASP A 214 1.72 40.89 34.22
N LEU A 215 1.98 42.19 34.35
CA LEU A 215 3.22 42.81 33.84
C LEU A 215 4.49 42.21 34.47
N THR A 216 4.39 41.67 35.69
CA THR A 216 5.53 41.04 36.38
C THR A 216 5.88 39.70 35.74
N GLU A 217 4.88 38.88 35.42
CA GLU A 217 5.09 37.62 34.71
C GLU A 217 5.56 37.87 33.27
N ILE A 218 5.01 38.88 32.57
CA ILE A 218 5.44 39.27 31.22
C ILE A 218 6.91 39.70 31.22
N ASP A 219 7.34 40.57 32.14
CA ASP A 219 8.75 40.98 32.23
C ASP A 219 9.65 39.78 32.55
N ARG A 220 9.26 38.93 33.51
CA ARG A 220 10.01 37.72 33.87
C ARG A 220 10.23 36.79 32.67
N ARG A 221 9.18 36.51 31.90
CA ARG A 221 9.26 35.67 30.67
C ARG A 221 10.09 36.32 29.59
N THR A 222 10.01 37.65 29.46
CA THR A 222 10.79 38.44 28.52
C THR A 222 12.29 38.35 28.83
N GLN A 223 12.69 38.45 30.10
CA GLN A 223 14.09 38.29 30.49
C GLN A 223 14.60 36.86 30.24
N GLN A 224 13.80 35.84 30.54
CA GLN A 224 14.16 34.44 30.27
C GLN A 224 14.36 34.18 28.76
N LEU A 225 13.48 34.71 27.91
CA LEU A 225 13.63 34.58 26.46
C LEU A 225 14.86 35.35 25.95
N ARG A 226 15.17 36.52 26.53
CA ARG A 226 16.37 37.29 26.21
C ARG A 226 17.67 36.56 26.60
N GLU A 227 17.70 35.89 27.74
CA GLU A 227 18.82 35.07 28.16
C GLU A 227 19.05 33.91 27.17
N ARG A 228 17.98 33.19 26.82
CA ARG A 228 18.03 32.12 25.80
C ARG A 228 18.43 32.63 24.42
N SER A 229 17.98 33.82 24.01
CA SER A 229 18.39 34.44 22.73
C SER A 229 19.90 34.67 22.66
N ARG A 230 20.55 35.04 23.78
CA ARG A 230 22.00 35.27 23.82
C ARG A 230 22.82 34.00 23.62
N GLU A 231 22.27 32.87 24.04
CA GLU A 231 22.87 31.53 23.85
C GLU A 231 22.73 31.03 22.41
N LEU A 232 21.81 31.60 21.61
CA LEU A 232 21.66 31.24 20.21
C LEU A 232 22.86 31.72 19.37
N PRO A 233 23.34 30.90 18.41
CA PRO A 233 24.33 31.33 17.43
C PRO A 233 23.89 32.58 16.66
N ALA A 234 24.86 33.40 16.24
CA ALA A 234 24.58 34.54 15.37
C ALA A 234 23.97 34.04 14.05
N GLY A 235 22.74 34.46 13.76
CA GLY A 235 21.97 33.97 12.61
C GLY A 235 20.56 34.58 12.55
N ARG A 236 19.77 34.18 11.55
CA ARG A 236 18.45 34.78 11.28
C ARG A 236 17.46 34.58 12.42
N LEU A 237 17.44 33.40 13.03
CA LEU A 237 16.55 33.09 14.16
C LEU A 237 16.79 34.04 15.34
N ARG A 238 18.05 34.26 15.72
CA ARG A 238 18.41 35.20 16.79
C ARG A 238 18.00 36.63 16.47
N ALA A 239 18.20 37.08 15.24
CA ALA A 239 17.79 38.42 14.81
C ALA A 239 16.27 38.63 14.92
N VAL A 240 15.48 37.64 14.50
CA VAL A 240 14.01 37.68 14.60
C VAL A 240 13.56 37.71 16.07
N VAL A 241 14.18 36.90 16.94
CA VAL A 241 13.88 36.90 18.38
C VAL A 241 14.21 38.24 19.03
N ASP A 242 15.36 38.84 18.70
CA ASP A 242 15.77 40.13 19.23
C ASP A 242 14.81 41.25 18.79
N GLU A 243 14.36 41.24 17.53
CA GLU A 243 13.36 42.20 17.00
C GLU A 243 11.98 42.02 17.65
N LEU A 244 11.53 40.77 17.85
CA LEU A 244 10.30 40.48 18.59
C LEU A 244 10.38 40.91 20.06
N LEU A 245 11.52 40.74 20.72
CA LEU A 245 11.75 41.20 22.10
C LEU A 245 11.71 42.73 22.23
N VAL A 246 12.07 43.46 21.17
CA VAL A 246 11.88 44.93 21.12
C VAL A 246 10.39 45.25 21.13
N HIS A 247 9.59 44.60 20.28
CA HIS A 247 8.15 44.80 20.24
C HIS A 247 7.43 44.39 21.53
N VAL A 248 7.83 43.28 22.16
CA VAL A 248 7.32 42.87 23.49
C VAL A 248 7.52 43.99 24.51
N ARG A 249 8.72 44.58 24.56
CA ARG A 249 9.02 45.64 25.51
C ARG A 249 8.23 46.92 25.22
N GLU A 250 8.26 47.40 23.97
CA GLU A 250 7.64 48.66 23.58
C GLU A 250 6.11 48.62 23.65
N ILE A 251 5.49 47.47 23.36
CA ILE A 251 4.03 47.34 23.22
C ILE A 251 3.40 46.75 24.48
N LEU A 252 4.02 45.75 25.12
CA LEU A 252 3.42 45.05 26.26
C LEU A 252 3.87 45.61 27.62
N LEU A 253 5.09 46.14 27.74
CA LEU A 253 5.67 46.57 29.03
C LEU A 253 5.74 48.10 29.20
N ASP A 254 6.14 48.85 28.17
CA ASP A 254 6.46 50.27 28.30
C ASP A 254 5.21 51.19 28.18
N ASP A 255 4.15 50.78 27.48
CA ASP A 255 2.93 51.59 27.28
C ASP A 255 1.63 50.76 27.37
N VAL A 256 0.86 50.98 28.44
CA VAL A 256 -0.44 50.33 28.69
C VAL A 256 -1.48 50.66 27.60
N THR A 257 -1.37 51.83 26.96
CA THR A 257 -2.26 52.26 25.87
C THR A 257 -1.98 51.44 24.61
N LEU A 258 -0.70 51.22 24.27
CA LEU A 258 -0.31 50.38 23.14
C LEU A 258 -0.63 48.91 23.39
N SER A 259 -0.44 48.44 24.64
CA SER A 259 -0.84 47.09 25.06
C SER A 259 -2.34 46.87 24.84
N ARG A 260 -3.19 47.81 25.28
CA ARG A 260 -4.64 47.75 25.05
C ARG A 260 -5.00 47.82 23.56
N ALA A 261 -4.33 48.66 22.78
CA ALA A 261 -4.54 48.77 21.34
C ALA A 261 -4.16 47.48 20.61
N TYR A 262 -3.06 46.83 21.01
CA TYR A 262 -2.63 45.54 20.49
C TYR A 262 -3.63 44.43 20.80
N VAL A 263 -4.08 44.30 22.05
CA VAL A 263 -5.12 43.33 22.44
C VAL A 263 -6.41 43.56 21.66
N SER A 264 -6.83 44.81 21.50
CA SER A 264 -8.02 45.17 20.72
C SER A 264 -7.88 44.78 19.24
N ALA A 265 -6.71 45.04 18.64
CA ALA A 265 -6.44 44.68 17.25
C ALA A 265 -6.44 43.15 17.03
N VAL A 266 -5.81 42.38 17.92
CA VAL A 266 -5.82 40.92 17.87
C VAL A 266 -7.25 40.39 18.03
N THR A 267 -7.99 40.88 19.03
CA THR A 267 -9.40 40.48 19.28
C THR A 267 -10.29 40.80 18.08
N THR A 268 -10.09 41.96 17.43
CA THR A 268 -10.83 42.35 16.22
C THR A 268 -10.52 41.42 15.05
N LYS A 269 -9.24 41.06 14.85
CA LYS A 269 -8.84 40.10 13.80
C LYS A 269 -9.48 38.73 14.02
N VAL A 270 -9.47 38.24 15.25
CA VAL A 270 -10.09 36.96 15.62
C VAL A 270 -11.61 37.01 15.45
N ARG A 271 -12.27 38.12 15.85
CA ARG A 271 -13.70 38.35 15.61
C ARG A 271 -14.04 38.23 14.13
N THR A 272 -13.33 38.95 13.26
CA THR A 272 -13.55 38.92 11.80
C THR A 272 -13.43 37.51 11.23
N HIS A 273 -12.55 36.66 11.79
CA HIS A 273 -12.39 35.26 11.38
C HIS A 273 -13.51 34.35 11.90
N LEU A 274 -13.94 34.53 13.15
CA LEU A 274 -14.95 33.69 13.79
C LEU A 274 -16.38 34.05 13.39
N GLU A 275 -16.65 35.30 13.04
CA GLU A 275 -18.00 35.78 12.76
C GLU A 275 -18.73 34.98 11.67
N PRO A 276 -18.13 34.64 10.51
CA PRO A 276 -18.77 33.77 9.53
C PRO A 276 -19.02 32.33 10.03
N ARG A 277 -18.16 31.82 10.90
CA ARG A 277 -18.21 30.44 11.42
C ARG A 277 -19.26 30.27 12.51
N VAL A 278 -19.32 31.21 13.44
CA VAL A 278 -20.38 31.29 14.46
C VAL A 278 -21.73 31.48 13.76
N ARG A 279 -21.79 32.36 12.75
CA ARG A 279 -22.99 32.54 11.93
C ARG A 279 -23.44 31.24 11.26
N ALA A 280 -22.51 30.46 10.71
CA ALA A 280 -22.79 29.16 10.11
C ALA A 280 -23.29 28.14 11.16
N ALA A 281 -22.65 28.07 12.33
CA ALA A 281 -23.07 27.17 13.41
C ALA A 281 -24.48 27.51 13.95
N VAL A 282 -24.76 28.80 14.16
CA VAL A 282 -26.08 29.29 14.59
C VAL A 282 -27.15 29.10 13.51
N LEU A 283 -26.78 29.12 12.23
CA LEU A 283 -27.71 28.91 11.11
C LEU A 283 -28.35 27.52 11.12
N VAL A 284 -27.67 26.51 11.69
CA VAL A 284 -28.08 25.10 11.61
C VAL A 284 -29.12 24.74 12.68
N GLU A 285 -29.02 25.32 13.88
CA GLU A 285 -29.81 24.90 15.05
C GLU A 285 -30.58 26.04 15.77
N ASP A 286 -30.48 27.30 15.31
CA ASP A 286 -30.96 28.52 15.99
C ASP A 286 -30.37 28.78 17.40
N ASP A 287 -29.45 27.93 17.85
CA ASP A 287 -28.69 28.05 19.08
C ASP A 287 -27.26 27.55 18.86
N LEU A 288 -26.30 28.03 19.65
CA LEU A 288 -24.92 27.56 19.53
C LEU A 288 -24.70 26.33 20.41
N LEU A 289 -24.67 25.14 19.80
CA LEU A 289 -24.50 23.87 20.51
C LEU A 289 -23.19 23.85 21.33
N ALA A 290 -23.17 23.05 22.40
CA ALA A 290 -22.03 22.97 23.31
C ALA A 290 -20.72 22.51 22.62
N ASP A 291 -20.83 21.57 21.68
CA ASP A 291 -19.68 21.05 20.93
C ASP A 291 -19.14 22.10 19.93
N ASP A 292 -20.03 22.81 19.24
CA ASP A 292 -19.66 23.90 18.32
C ASP A 292 -19.08 25.09 19.09
N PHE A 293 -19.65 25.42 20.25
CA PHE A 293 -19.11 26.43 21.16
C PHE A 293 -17.69 26.06 21.61
N ALA A 294 -17.47 24.80 22.02
CA ALA A 294 -16.15 24.32 22.43
C ALA A 294 -15.14 24.36 21.27
N PHE A 295 -15.56 23.97 20.06
CA PHE A 295 -14.73 24.02 18.87
C PHE A 295 -14.33 25.46 18.51
N LEU A 296 -15.28 26.40 18.49
CA LEU A 296 -15.02 27.80 18.16
C LEU A 296 -14.17 28.50 19.23
N VAL A 297 -14.30 28.09 20.50
CA VAL A 297 -13.43 28.54 21.59
C VAL A 297 -12.00 28.00 21.42
N ASP A 298 -11.83 26.76 20.98
CA ASP A 298 -10.49 26.22 20.70
C ASP A 298 -9.86 26.87 19.46
N GLU A 299 -10.66 27.14 18.42
CA GLU A 299 -10.22 27.89 17.24
C GLU A 299 -9.78 29.31 17.61
N ALA A 300 -10.56 30.02 18.44
CA ALA A 300 -10.22 31.31 19.01
C ALA A 300 -8.89 31.30 19.79
N ARG A 301 -8.62 30.22 20.55
CA ARG A 301 -7.37 30.03 21.30
C ARG A 301 -6.19 29.76 20.38
N SER A 302 -6.38 28.97 19.33
CA SER A 302 -5.34 28.72 18.31
C SER A 302 -4.92 30.01 17.57
N LEU A 303 -5.82 31.00 17.52
CA LEU A 303 -5.55 32.33 16.97
C LEU A 303 -5.00 33.33 18.00
N GLY A 304 -4.76 32.88 19.23
CA GLY A 304 -4.05 33.62 20.27
C GLY A 304 -4.90 34.19 21.41
N LEU A 305 -6.22 34.02 21.41
CA LEU A 305 -7.03 34.44 22.55
C LEU A 305 -6.82 33.56 23.78
N GLY A 306 -6.97 34.14 24.96
CA GLY A 306 -7.05 33.39 26.20
C GLY A 306 -8.39 32.65 26.34
N SER A 307 -8.46 31.73 27.30
CA SER A 307 -9.63 30.88 27.55
C SER A 307 -10.87 31.68 27.95
N VAL A 308 -10.69 32.75 28.73
CA VAL A 308 -11.78 33.64 29.17
C VAL A 308 -12.20 34.55 28.01
N GLY A 309 -11.23 35.23 27.38
CA GLY A 309 -11.50 36.10 26.22
C GLY A 309 -12.13 35.39 25.03
N ALA A 310 -11.69 34.16 24.72
CA ALA A 310 -12.24 33.33 23.64
C ALA A 310 -13.72 33.01 23.87
N ARG A 311 -14.09 32.57 25.08
CA ARG A 311 -15.50 32.27 25.41
C ARG A 311 -16.37 33.51 25.36
N ALA A 312 -15.90 34.62 25.93
CA ALA A 312 -16.62 35.89 25.90
C ALA A 312 -16.87 36.34 24.45
N LEU A 313 -15.84 36.30 23.60
CA LEU A 313 -15.96 36.70 22.21
C LEU A 313 -16.92 35.81 21.41
N VAL A 314 -16.82 34.48 21.53
CA VAL A 314 -17.73 33.55 20.85
C VAL A 314 -19.17 33.76 21.31
N GLY A 315 -19.38 33.99 22.62
CA GLY A 315 -20.70 34.28 23.17
C GLY A 315 -21.28 35.61 22.67
N GLU A 316 -20.46 36.67 22.58
CA GLU A 316 -20.88 37.95 22.02
C GLU A 316 -21.29 37.85 20.55
N ILE A 317 -20.53 37.09 19.74
CA ILE A 317 -20.86 36.87 18.33
C ILE A 317 -22.14 36.02 18.19
N ALA A 318 -22.30 34.98 19.01
CA ALA A 318 -23.51 34.15 19.00
C ALA A 318 -24.76 34.98 19.34
N ALA A 319 -24.65 35.83 20.38
CA ALA A 319 -25.70 36.74 20.80
C ALA A 319 -26.07 37.77 19.71
N SER A 320 -25.11 38.26 18.91
CA SER A 320 -25.42 39.17 17.79
C SER A 320 -26.22 38.52 16.66
N PHE A 321 -26.26 37.18 16.61
CA PHE A 321 -27.11 36.42 15.69
C PHE A 321 -28.40 35.87 16.35
N GLY A 322 -28.69 36.26 17.59
CA GLY A 322 -29.91 35.86 18.31
C GLY A 322 -29.88 34.46 18.92
N ALA A 323 -28.72 33.80 18.94
CA ALA A 323 -28.52 32.51 19.60
C ALA A 323 -28.24 32.69 21.11
N GLY A 324 -28.70 31.72 21.90
CA GLY A 324 -28.24 31.55 23.27
C GLY A 324 -26.80 31.05 23.28
N THR A 325 -26.12 31.22 24.40
CA THR A 325 -24.97 30.40 24.75
C THR A 325 -25.40 29.40 25.82
N PRO A 326 -24.85 28.17 25.81
CA PRO A 326 -25.19 27.19 26.83
C PRO A 326 -24.96 27.79 28.24
N PRO A 327 -25.89 27.58 29.19
CA PRO A 327 -25.86 28.25 30.47
C PRO A 327 -24.54 27.98 31.20
N GLN A 328 -23.85 29.06 31.53
CA GLN A 328 -22.64 29.07 32.34
C GLN A 328 -22.97 28.42 33.69
N ARG A 329 -22.43 27.24 33.96
CA ARG A 329 -22.39 26.73 35.34
C ARG A 329 -21.38 27.57 36.11
N ASP A 330 -21.83 28.68 36.66
CA ASP A 330 -21.11 29.40 37.70
C ASP A 330 -20.93 28.47 38.90
N ALA A 331 -19.69 28.02 39.10
CA ALA A 331 -19.31 27.26 40.27
C ALA A 331 -19.25 28.20 41.48
N ALA A 332 -20.28 28.14 42.33
CA ALA A 332 -20.13 28.45 43.76
C ALA A 332 -18.93 27.65 44.32
N PRO A 333 -18.26 28.08 45.42
CA PRO A 333 -17.02 27.45 45.85
C PRO A 333 -17.27 26.00 46.30
N VAL A 334 -17.03 25.07 45.38
CA VAL A 334 -17.01 23.63 45.62
C VAL A 334 -15.64 23.28 46.20
N PRO A 335 -15.56 22.43 47.25
CA PRO A 335 -14.27 21.92 47.72
C PRO A 335 -13.51 21.31 46.54
N ALA A 336 -12.18 21.49 46.52
CA ALA A 336 -11.28 21.15 45.40
C ALA A 336 -11.73 19.92 44.57
N PRO A 337 -11.71 19.99 43.22
CA PRO A 337 -12.21 18.92 42.38
C PRO A 337 -11.48 17.61 42.72
N ARG A 338 -12.25 16.57 43.05
CA ARG A 338 -11.73 15.21 43.04
C ARG A 338 -11.30 14.93 41.60
N LEU A 339 -10.00 14.83 41.36
CA LEU A 339 -9.48 14.32 40.09
C LEU A 339 -10.24 13.02 39.78
N ARG A 340 -10.85 12.92 38.61
CA ARG A 340 -11.50 11.68 38.18
C ARG A 340 -10.39 10.68 37.84
N GLU A 341 -9.93 9.98 38.87
CA GLU A 341 -8.74 9.11 38.81
C GLU A 341 -8.85 8.01 37.74
N TRP A 342 -10.07 7.64 37.30
CA TRP A 342 -10.32 6.69 36.21
C TRP A 342 -10.09 7.26 34.80
N GLU A 343 -10.15 8.58 34.60
CA GLU A 343 -10.01 9.21 33.27
C GLU A 343 -8.59 9.08 32.72
N GLU A 344 -7.58 9.17 33.61
CA GLU A 344 -6.17 9.05 33.21
C GLU A 344 -5.86 7.64 32.67
N PRO A 345 -6.13 6.53 33.39
CA PRO A 345 -5.96 5.18 32.83
C PRO A 345 -6.79 4.93 31.57
N LEU A 346 -8.01 5.48 31.45
CA LEU A 346 -8.82 5.31 30.25
C LEU A 346 -8.21 6.05 29.04
N ARG A 347 -7.66 7.25 29.25
CA ARG A 347 -6.92 7.98 28.20
C ARG A 347 -5.66 7.23 27.80
N SER A 348 -4.91 6.69 28.77
CA SER A 348 -3.76 5.84 28.51
C SER A 348 -4.15 4.58 27.74
N ALA A 349 -5.26 3.93 28.08
CA ALA A 349 -5.75 2.75 27.36
C ALA A 349 -6.02 3.04 25.89
N ARG A 350 -6.69 4.17 25.58
CA ARG A 350 -6.90 4.62 24.18
C ARG A 350 -5.59 4.92 23.46
N ALA A 351 -4.58 5.42 24.16
CA ALA A 351 -3.27 5.69 23.58
C ALA A 351 -2.50 4.40 23.29
N GLU A 352 -2.53 3.43 24.19
CA GLU A 352 -1.89 2.13 24.00
C GLU A 352 -2.57 1.31 22.90
N LEU A 353 -3.90 1.35 22.80
CA LEU A 353 -4.63 0.72 21.69
C LEU A 353 -4.19 1.31 20.33
N ARG A 354 -4.06 2.64 20.23
CA ARG A 354 -3.54 3.31 19.02
C ARG A 354 -2.08 2.99 18.72
N ARG A 355 -1.29 2.62 19.73
CA ARG A 355 0.11 2.16 19.57
C ARG A 355 0.22 0.67 19.24
N GLY A 356 -0.90 -0.04 19.08
CA GLY A 356 -0.91 -1.48 18.83
C GLY A 356 -0.49 -2.29 20.06
N ARG A 357 -0.91 -1.88 21.26
CA ARG A 357 -0.66 -2.55 22.55
C ARG A 357 -1.96 -2.90 23.28
N PRO A 358 -2.79 -3.80 22.71
CA PRO A 358 -4.12 -4.10 23.22
C PRO A 358 -4.11 -4.82 24.58
N VAL A 359 -3.09 -5.61 24.92
CA VAL A 359 -3.03 -6.31 26.22
C VAL A 359 -2.79 -5.30 27.35
N THR A 360 -1.89 -4.35 27.13
CA THR A 360 -1.64 -3.22 28.03
C THR A 360 -2.88 -2.34 28.17
N ALA A 361 -3.55 -2.05 27.04
CA ALA A 361 -4.81 -1.29 27.05
C ALA A 361 -5.90 -2.02 27.88
N GLN A 362 -5.97 -3.36 27.80
CA GLN A 362 -6.92 -4.16 28.57
C GLN A 362 -6.66 -4.05 30.08
N ALA A 363 -5.40 -4.11 30.50
CA ALA A 363 -5.01 -3.91 31.90
C ALA A 363 -5.37 -2.50 32.40
N LEU A 364 -5.17 -1.48 31.57
CA LEU A 364 -5.54 -0.09 31.88
C LEU A 364 -7.06 0.11 31.96
N CYS A 365 -7.85 -0.55 31.11
CA CYS A 365 -9.31 -0.54 31.21
C CYS A 365 -9.80 -1.17 32.52
N ARG A 366 -9.19 -2.30 32.94
CA ARG A 366 -9.48 -2.91 34.24
C ARG A 366 -9.14 -1.97 35.39
N ARG A 367 -7.99 -1.29 35.32
CA ARG A 367 -7.59 -0.28 36.31
C ARG A 367 -8.53 0.91 36.35
N ALA A 368 -9.00 1.39 35.20
CA ALA A 368 -10.01 2.44 35.12
C ALA A 368 -11.32 2.00 35.78
N ALA A 369 -11.75 0.75 35.56
CA ALA A 369 -12.96 0.19 36.17
C ALA A 369 -12.85 0.11 37.71
N GLU A 370 -11.68 -0.29 38.24
CA GLU A 370 -11.42 -0.30 39.68
C GLU A 370 -11.53 1.10 40.31
N LEU A 371 -11.08 2.14 39.60
CA LEU A 371 -11.08 3.53 40.07
C LEU A 371 -12.42 4.26 39.84
N ALA A 372 -13.27 3.74 38.94
CA ALA A 372 -14.55 4.33 38.60
C ALA A 372 -15.61 4.17 39.70
N GLY A 373 -15.52 3.12 40.52
CA GLY A 373 -16.53 2.82 41.55
C GLY A 373 -17.94 2.69 40.95
N ASP A 374 -18.92 3.34 41.57
CA ASP A 374 -20.33 3.33 41.14
C ASP A 374 -20.71 4.46 40.15
N ASP A 375 -19.72 5.16 39.56
CA ASP A 375 -19.98 6.23 38.59
C ASP A 375 -20.60 5.64 37.30
N PRO A 376 -21.87 5.96 36.97
CA PRO A 376 -22.58 5.37 35.83
C PRO A 376 -22.02 5.84 34.47
N ASP A 377 -21.47 7.06 34.40
CA ASP A 377 -20.90 7.61 33.18
C ASP A 377 -19.52 7.00 32.92
N ALA A 378 -18.70 6.89 33.97
CA ALA A 378 -17.42 6.18 33.91
C ALA A 378 -17.61 4.72 33.48
N THR A 379 -18.57 4.03 34.09
CA THR A 379 -18.90 2.64 33.78
C THR A 379 -19.27 2.44 32.30
N ARG A 380 -20.08 3.34 31.73
CA ARG A 380 -20.47 3.27 30.32
C ARG A 380 -19.28 3.44 29.37
N GLN A 381 -18.45 4.46 29.62
CA GLN A 381 -17.30 4.76 28.77
C GLN A 381 -16.22 3.68 28.84
N ILE A 382 -15.93 3.19 30.04
CA ILE A 382 -14.94 2.12 30.25
C ILE A 382 -15.41 0.83 29.60
N ARG A 383 -16.70 0.48 29.72
CA ARG A 383 -17.28 -0.71 29.10
C ARG A 383 -17.15 -0.68 27.59
N SER A 384 -17.52 0.42 26.95
CA SER A 384 -17.42 0.56 25.49
C SER A 384 -15.99 0.35 24.98
N LEU A 385 -14.98 0.94 25.62
CA LEU A 385 -13.59 0.73 25.24
C LEU A 385 -13.10 -0.69 25.60
N ALA A 386 -13.53 -1.24 26.72
CA ALA A 386 -13.14 -2.59 27.14
C ALA A 386 -13.65 -3.66 26.17
N GLU A 387 -14.87 -3.52 25.65
CA GLU A 387 -15.44 -4.41 24.63
C GLU A 387 -14.65 -4.34 23.31
N GLU A 388 -14.26 -3.13 22.89
CA GLU A 388 -13.40 -2.93 21.72
C GLU A 388 -12.03 -3.59 21.91
N VAL A 389 -11.39 -3.32 23.05
CA VAL A 389 -10.08 -3.91 23.39
C VAL A 389 -10.16 -5.43 23.47
N GLU A 390 -11.21 -5.99 24.08
CA GLU A 390 -11.41 -7.44 24.18
C GLU A 390 -11.57 -8.10 22.81
N SER A 391 -12.31 -7.47 21.90
CA SER A 391 -12.44 -7.91 20.51
C SER A 391 -11.07 -7.96 19.81
N VAL A 392 -10.26 -6.90 19.96
CA VAL A 392 -8.91 -6.83 19.39
C VAL A 392 -7.98 -7.89 20.00
N VAL A 393 -7.95 -8.04 21.32
CA VAL A 393 -7.13 -9.06 22.01
C VAL A 393 -7.52 -10.46 21.56
N THR A 394 -8.82 -10.76 21.44
CA THR A 394 -9.30 -12.09 21.03
C THR A 394 -8.87 -12.41 19.60
N ALA A 395 -9.05 -11.48 18.67
CA ALA A 395 -8.60 -11.65 17.29
C ALA A 395 -7.07 -11.81 17.19
N ALA A 396 -6.31 -11.01 17.96
CA ALA A 396 -4.86 -11.09 18.01
C ALA A 396 -4.38 -12.43 18.60
N ALA A 397 -4.99 -12.92 19.68
CA ALA A 397 -4.66 -14.20 20.31
C ALA A 397 -4.96 -15.40 19.39
N GLN A 398 -6.02 -15.33 18.59
CA GLN A 398 -6.29 -16.34 17.56
C GLN A 398 -5.22 -16.30 16.47
N ARG A 399 -4.90 -15.13 15.93
CA ARG A 399 -3.85 -14.97 14.91
C ARG A 399 -2.47 -15.42 15.41
N TRP A 400 -2.14 -15.10 16.67
CA TRP A 400 -0.89 -15.52 17.32
C TRP A 400 -0.76 -17.05 17.36
N ARG A 401 -1.82 -17.76 17.79
CA ARG A 401 -1.81 -19.23 17.82
C ARG A 401 -1.69 -19.84 16.42
N HIS A 402 -2.42 -19.31 15.43
CA HIS A 402 -2.28 -19.77 14.05
C HIS A 402 -0.88 -19.53 13.49
N ALA A 403 -0.27 -18.36 13.75
CA ALA A 403 1.07 -18.05 13.29
C ALA A 403 2.14 -18.95 13.93
N LEU A 404 1.99 -19.28 15.22
CA LEU A 404 2.84 -20.26 15.89
C LEU A 404 2.68 -21.67 15.30
N ASP A 405 1.45 -22.08 14.99
CA ASP A 405 1.17 -23.37 14.35
C ASP A 405 1.75 -23.43 12.92
N ASP A 406 1.58 -22.37 12.13
CA ASP A 406 2.19 -22.25 10.81
C ASP A 406 3.72 -22.35 10.90
N ALA A 407 4.35 -21.61 11.82
CA ALA A 407 5.79 -21.68 12.03
C ALA A 407 6.26 -23.08 12.48
N ALA A 408 5.49 -23.77 13.33
CA ALA A 408 5.80 -25.14 13.75
C ALA A 408 5.74 -26.15 12.59
N HIS A 409 4.90 -25.89 11.59
CA HIS A 409 4.79 -26.68 10.35
C HIS A 409 5.69 -26.15 9.22
N ALA A 410 6.68 -25.32 9.53
CA ALA A 410 7.60 -24.69 8.57
C ALA A 410 6.92 -23.84 7.48
N ARG A 411 5.69 -23.35 7.73
CA ARG A 411 4.96 -22.41 6.86
C ARG A 411 5.36 -20.98 7.18
N HIS A 412 6.64 -20.67 7.00
CA HIS A 412 7.22 -19.41 7.46
C HIS A 412 6.80 -18.18 6.64
N VAL A 413 6.35 -18.33 5.39
CA VAL A 413 5.83 -17.19 4.61
C VAL A 413 4.50 -16.70 5.21
N ALA A 414 3.58 -17.62 5.49
CA ALA A 414 2.31 -17.32 6.15
C ALA A 414 2.54 -16.79 7.58
N ALA A 415 3.38 -17.48 8.36
CA ALA A 415 3.69 -17.08 9.73
C ALA A 415 4.34 -15.69 9.80
N LEU A 416 5.28 -15.38 8.90
CA LEU A 416 5.94 -14.07 8.83
C LEU A 416 4.93 -12.95 8.60
N SER A 417 4.04 -13.10 7.61
CA SER A 417 2.99 -12.10 7.34
C SER A 417 2.10 -11.87 8.57
N ALA A 418 1.70 -12.95 9.25
CA ALA A 418 0.88 -12.88 10.45
C ALA A 418 1.62 -12.22 11.64
N PHE A 419 2.89 -12.55 11.88
CA PHE A 419 3.70 -11.92 12.92
C PHE A 419 3.97 -10.44 12.65
N GLU A 420 4.13 -10.03 11.38
CA GLU A 420 4.28 -8.61 11.03
C GLU A 420 3.00 -7.81 11.23
N ALA A 421 1.84 -8.41 10.93
CA ALA A 421 0.56 -7.83 11.28
C ALA A 421 0.41 -7.69 12.80
N LEU A 422 0.73 -8.73 13.58
CA LEU A 422 0.72 -8.68 15.04
C LEU A 422 1.69 -7.63 15.58
N ARG A 423 2.88 -7.46 15.01
CA ARG A 423 3.83 -6.43 15.46
C ARG A 423 3.30 -5.01 15.27
N ARG A 424 2.45 -4.78 14.27
CA ARG A 424 1.81 -3.47 14.03
C ARG A 424 0.60 -3.27 14.93
N ASP A 425 -0.25 -4.28 15.05
CA ASP A 425 -1.60 -4.12 15.58
C ASP A 425 -1.74 -4.64 17.03
N ALA A 426 -0.84 -5.53 17.46
CA ALA A 426 -0.86 -6.21 18.77
C ALA A 426 0.55 -6.63 19.25
N SER A 427 1.46 -5.68 19.37
CA SER A 427 2.88 -5.89 19.67
C SER A 427 3.16 -6.51 21.04
N ASP A 428 2.21 -6.44 21.98
CA ASP A 428 2.31 -6.99 23.33
C ASP A 428 1.50 -8.29 23.51
N ILE A 429 1.04 -8.93 22.42
CA ILE A 429 0.24 -10.15 22.49
C ILE A 429 0.98 -11.34 23.13
N ASP A 430 2.31 -11.35 23.04
CA ASP A 430 3.18 -12.36 23.65
C ASP A 430 3.32 -12.20 25.18
N THR A 431 2.70 -11.18 25.76
CA THR A 431 2.63 -11.00 27.22
C THR A 431 1.45 -11.72 27.86
N VAL A 432 0.48 -12.20 27.07
CA VAL A 432 -0.69 -12.95 27.56
C VAL A 432 -0.26 -14.26 28.22
N ASP A 433 0.75 -14.93 27.67
CA ASP A 433 1.39 -16.11 28.26
C ASP A 433 2.85 -15.81 28.54
N ALA A 434 3.17 -15.49 29.80
CA ALA A 434 4.51 -15.13 30.22
C ALA A 434 5.57 -16.24 30.02
N GLY A 435 5.14 -17.49 29.88
CA GLY A 435 6.00 -18.64 29.59
C GLY A 435 6.16 -18.95 28.09
N GLY A 436 5.42 -18.25 27.23
CA GLY A 436 5.43 -18.46 25.79
C GLY A 436 6.62 -17.82 25.06
N PRO A 437 6.79 -18.13 23.77
CA PRO A 437 7.82 -17.50 22.95
C PRO A 437 7.53 -16.01 22.74
N ARG A 438 8.58 -15.20 22.62
CA ARG A 438 8.44 -13.75 22.36
C ARG A 438 8.15 -13.47 20.90
N LEU A 439 7.31 -12.48 20.62
CA LEU A 439 6.93 -12.10 19.26
C LEU A 439 8.15 -11.74 18.40
N GLY A 440 9.10 -11.01 18.99
CA GLY A 440 10.36 -10.64 18.31
C GLY A 440 11.17 -11.86 17.87
N ASP A 441 11.27 -12.88 18.71
CA ASP A 441 12.10 -14.07 18.46
C ASP A 441 11.52 -14.95 17.35
N VAL A 442 10.20 -15.18 17.37
CA VAL A 442 9.50 -16.00 16.36
C VAL A 442 9.41 -15.29 15.01
N LEU A 443 9.27 -13.96 15.03
CA LEU A 443 9.31 -13.12 13.84
C LEU A 443 10.70 -13.21 13.18
N GLU A 444 11.76 -13.04 13.96
CA GLU A 444 13.13 -13.09 13.43
C GLU A 444 13.52 -14.50 12.97
N THR A 445 13.03 -15.54 13.65
CA THR A 445 13.19 -16.93 13.19
C THR A 445 12.52 -17.16 11.84
N SER A 446 11.29 -16.68 11.66
CA SER A 446 10.57 -16.82 10.38
C SER A 446 11.22 -15.99 9.26
N ARG A 447 11.71 -14.79 9.56
CA ARG A 447 12.50 -13.99 8.58
C ARG A 447 13.75 -14.72 8.11
N ARG A 448 14.51 -15.30 9.04
CA ARG A 448 15.71 -16.07 8.68
C ARG A 448 15.38 -17.28 7.82
N ALA A 449 14.27 -17.98 8.11
CA ALA A 449 13.83 -19.12 7.31
C ALA A 449 13.44 -18.70 5.88
N VAL A 450 12.66 -17.62 5.73
CA VAL A 450 12.27 -17.08 4.41
C VAL A 450 13.48 -16.58 3.63
N ALA A 451 14.38 -15.81 4.26
CA ALA A 451 15.58 -15.30 3.61
C ALA A 451 16.53 -16.43 3.17
N ALA A 452 16.65 -17.50 3.96
CA ALA A 452 17.42 -18.69 3.56
C ALA A 452 16.81 -19.38 2.34
N ALA A 453 15.47 -19.50 2.29
CA ALA A 453 14.77 -20.02 1.12
C ALA A 453 15.00 -19.15 -0.14
N GLU A 454 14.89 -17.83 -0.01
CA GLU A 454 15.13 -16.89 -1.11
C GLU A 454 16.57 -16.96 -1.65
N ALA A 455 17.56 -17.12 -0.76
CA ALA A 455 18.97 -17.27 -1.16
C ALA A 455 19.17 -18.54 -2.02
N VAL A 456 18.60 -19.66 -1.61
CA VAL A 456 18.68 -20.92 -2.37
C VAL A 456 17.94 -20.82 -3.72
N VAL A 457 16.80 -20.14 -3.76
CA VAL A 457 16.08 -19.86 -5.01
C VAL A 457 16.95 -19.02 -5.95
N ALA A 458 17.65 -18.01 -5.44
CA ALA A 458 18.54 -17.18 -6.23
C ALA A 458 19.74 -17.97 -6.80
N GLU A 459 20.36 -18.83 -5.97
CA GLU A 459 21.43 -19.74 -6.40
C GLU A 459 20.94 -20.72 -7.49
N ALA A 460 19.71 -21.23 -7.36
CA ALA A 460 19.12 -22.13 -8.33
C ALA A 460 18.85 -21.43 -9.67
N LYS A 461 18.36 -20.19 -9.65
CA LYS A 461 18.21 -19.35 -10.85
C LYS A 461 19.55 -19.04 -11.52
N ALA A 462 20.63 -18.95 -10.74
CA ALA A 462 21.99 -18.79 -11.25
C ALA A 462 22.63 -20.11 -11.73
N GLY A 463 21.95 -21.25 -11.58
CA GLY A 463 22.43 -22.56 -12.03
C GLY A 463 23.54 -23.16 -11.17
N ILE A 464 23.69 -22.70 -9.93
CA ILE A 464 24.77 -23.13 -9.02
C ILE A 464 24.28 -23.80 -7.73
N ALA A 465 22.97 -23.87 -7.50
CA ALA A 465 22.42 -24.50 -6.30
C ALA A 465 22.62 -26.02 -6.31
N ASP A 466 23.03 -26.56 -5.16
CA ASP A 466 23.07 -28.00 -4.89
C ASP A 466 21.65 -28.55 -4.68
N PRO A 467 21.24 -29.64 -5.36
CA PRO A 467 19.98 -30.33 -5.10
C PRO A 467 19.68 -30.63 -3.63
N SER A 468 20.72 -30.90 -2.82
CA SER A 468 20.55 -31.14 -1.38
C SER A 468 20.11 -29.87 -0.63
N ALA A 469 20.69 -28.72 -0.98
CA ALA A 469 20.35 -27.41 -0.40
C ALA A 469 18.91 -26.99 -0.76
N ILE A 470 18.48 -27.25 -2.01
CA ILE A 470 17.10 -26.99 -2.43
C ILE A 470 16.11 -27.84 -1.61
N ALA A 471 16.39 -29.13 -1.44
CA ALA A 471 15.50 -30.02 -0.70
C ALA A 471 15.48 -29.73 0.81
N ASP A 472 16.61 -29.33 1.40
CA ASP A 472 16.70 -28.91 2.80
C ASP A 472 15.96 -27.59 3.04
N ALA A 473 16.15 -26.59 2.17
CA ALA A 473 15.43 -25.33 2.24
C ALA A 473 13.91 -25.54 2.08
N ALA A 474 13.47 -26.41 1.18
CA ALA A 474 12.06 -26.70 0.97
C ALA A 474 11.38 -27.34 2.19
N ARG A 475 12.11 -28.15 2.97
CA ARG A 475 11.63 -28.66 4.27
C ARG A 475 11.63 -27.58 5.35
N GLY A 476 12.58 -26.64 5.27
CA GLY A 476 12.69 -25.51 6.19
C GLY A 476 11.68 -24.40 5.94
N CYS A 477 11.09 -24.31 4.73
CA CYS A 477 10.09 -23.31 4.37
C CYS A 477 9.13 -23.87 3.30
N VAL A 478 8.10 -24.59 3.74
CA VAL A 478 7.26 -25.42 2.86
C VAL A 478 6.27 -24.62 2.02
N ASP A 479 5.96 -23.39 2.41
CA ASP A 479 4.98 -22.52 1.76
C ASP A 479 5.61 -21.46 0.85
N HIS A 480 6.93 -21.52 0.61
CA HIS A 480 7.60 -20.66 -0.35
C HIS A 480 7.35 -21.16 -1.79
N PRO A 481 6.63 -20.41 -2.65
CA PRO A 481 6.10 -20.92 -3.91
C PRO A 481 7.19 -21.32 -4.91
N GLU A 482 8.19 -20.45 -5.15
CA GLU A 482 9.25 -20.75 -6.11
C GLU A 482 10.15 -21.92 -5.67
N LEU A 483 10.37 -22.06 -4.36
CA LEU A 483 11.16 -23.14 -3.79
C LEU A 483 10.41 -24.47 -3.88
N ALA A 484 9.09 -24.47 -3.65
CA ALA A 484 8.25 -25.63 -3.86
C ALA A 484 8.29 -26.10 -5.33
N GLU A 485 8.25 -25.18 -6.29
CA GLU A 485 8.39 -25.52 -7.72
C GLU A 485 9.79 -26.07 -8.08
N LEU A 486 10.85 -25.56 -7.45
CA LEU A 486 12.20 -26.10 -7.62
C LEU A 486 12.32 -27.50 -7.02
N ALA A 487 11.82 -27.70 -5.80
CA ALA A 487 11.83 -28.99 -5.12
C ALA A 487 11.01 -30.05 -5.87
N ALA A 488 9.86 -29.68 -6.43
CA ALA A 488 9.02 -30.57 -7.23
C ALA A 488 9.70 -31.07 -8.52
N ARG A 489 10.72 -30.35 -9.01
CA ARG A 489 11.53 -30.74 -10.18
C ARG A 489 12.72 -31.62 -9.82
N LEU A 490 13.04 -31.78 -8.53
CA LEU A 490 14.13 -32.65 -8.11
C LEU A 490 13.72 -34.12 -8.28
N SER A 491 14.53 -34.87 -9.01
CA SER A 491 14.46 -36.32 -9.08
C SER A 491 15.68 -36.94 -8.40
N VAL A 492 15.46 -37.91 -7.51
CA VAL A 492 16.55 -38.66 -6.86
C VAL A 492 16.81 -39.93 -7.67
N SER A 493 17.99 -40.04 -8.26
CA SER A 493 18.39 -41.23 -9.02
C SER A 493 18.63 -42.41 -8.07
N PRO A 494 18.18 -43.63 -8.42
CA PRO A 494 18.46 -44.82 -7.62
C PRO A 494 19.94 -45.18 -7.62
N ALA A 495 20.37 -45.97 -6.62
CA ALA A 495 21.68 -46.60 -6.63
C ALA A 495 21.77 -47.61 -7.80
N GLY A 496 22.94 -47.76 -8.40
CA GLY A 496 23.15 -48.73 -9.47
C GLY A 496 23.63 -50.08 -8.93
N ASP A 497 23.38 -51.17 -9.67
CA ASP A 497 24.10 -52.45 -9.56
C ASP A 497 24.34 -52.95 -8.12
N VAL A 498 23.25 -53.26 -7.41
CA VAL A 498 23.30 -53.77 -6.04
C VAL A 498 23.78 -55.22 -6.06
N ARG A 499 24.91 -55.48 -5.39
CA ARG A 499 25.57 -56.78 -5.33
C ARG A 499 25.66 -57.26 -3.89
N VAL A 500 25.63 -58.57 -3.72
CA VAL A 500 25.68 -59.22 -2.41
C VAL A 500 26.78 -60.28 -2.44
N GLU A 501 27.77 -60.12 -1.57
CA GLU A 501 28.83 -61.10 -1.35
C GLU A 501 28.65 -61.76 0.02
N THR A 502 28.94 -63.05 0.13
CA THR A 502 28.93 -63.76 1.42
C THR A 502 30.36 -63.92 1.89
N LEU A 503 30.68 -63.33 3.03
CA LEU A 503 32.00 -63.44 3.64
C LEU A 503 32.16 -64.80 4.33
N SER A 504 33.41 -65.17 4.64
CA SER A 504 33.76 -66.48 5.20
C SER A 504 33.16 -66.75 6.60
N ASP A 505 32.75 -65.70 7.32
CA ASP A 505 32.08 -65.76 8.61
C ASP A 505 30.54 -65.86 8.51
N GLY A 506 30.00 -65.81 7.28
CA GLY A 506 28.56 -65.83 6.99
C GLY A 506 27.90 -64.45 6.93
N THR A 507 28.64 -63.36 7.17
CA THR A 507 28.16 -61.98 7.01
C THR A 507 27.88 -61.69 5.54
N ARG A 508 26.78 -61.00 5.24
CA ARG A 508 26.47 -60.54 3.88
C ARG A 508 27.00 -59.12 3.70
N ARG A 509 27.91 -58.91 2.75
CA ARG A 509 28.35 -57.58 2.33
C ARG A 509 27.50 -57.14 1.15
N ILE A 510 26.80 -56.02 1.32
CA ILE A 510 25.99 -55.40 0.27
C ILE A 510 26.77 -54.22 -0.27
N SER A 511 27.04 -54.19 -1.57
CA SER A 511 27.70 -53.08 -2.27
C SER A 511 26.89 -52.63 -3.47
N TRP A 512 27.02 -51.36 -3.87
CA TRP A 512 26.28 -50.78 -4.99
C TRP A 512 27.10 -49.67 -5.67
N GLN A 513 26.68 -49.27 -6.86
CA GLN A 513 27.17 -48.06 -7.51
C GLN A 513 26.46 -46.83 -6.94
N ALA A 514 27.22 -45.77 -6.70
CA ALA A 514 26.68 -44.51 -6.22
C ALA A 514 25.60 -43.95 -7.16
N SER A 515 24.58 -43.31 -6.58
CA SER A 515 23.60 -42.53 -7.32
C SER A 515 24.28 -41.39 -8.06
N GLU A 516 23.74 -41.03 -9.22
CA GLU A 516 24.10 -39.82 -9.97
C GLU A 516 23.70 -38.54 -9.21
N THR A 517 22.76 -38.64 -8.27
CA THR A 517 22.38 -37.53 -7.39
C THR A 517 23.41 -37.39 -6.27
N PRO A 518 24.13 -36.26 -6.16
CA PRO A 518 25.11 -36.03 -5.09
C PRO A 518 24.42 -35.79 -3.74
N GLY A 519 25.19 -35.93 -2.64
CA GLY A 519 24.71 -35.59 -1.28
C GLY A 519 23.68 -36.57 -0.69
N VAL A 520 23.55 -37.76 -1.26
CA VAL A 520 22.55 -38.75 -0.86
C VAL A 520 23.00 -39.66 0.29
N VAL A 521 22.03 -40.20 1.01
CA VAL A 521 22.21 -41.28 1.98
C VAL A 521 21.48 -42.52 1.48
N TYR A 522 22.09 -43.70 1.60
CA TYR A 522 21.49 -44.96 1.19
C TYR A 522 20.81 -45.63 2.37
N ARG A 523 19.55 -46.05 2.19
CA ARG A 523 18.83 -46.94 3.11
C ARG A 523 18.88 -48.36 2.54
N VAL A 524 19.52 -49.27 3.26
CA VAL A 524 19.66 -50.68 2.89
C VAL A 524 18.54 -51.47 3.55
N LEU A 525 17.82 -52.24 2.75
CA LEU A 525 16.67 -53.05 3.12
C LEU A 525 16.95 -54.52 2.82
N ARG A 526 16.58 -55.40 3.74
CA ARG A 526 16.44 -56.83 3.52
C ARG A 526 15.06 -57.09 2.94
N LEU A 527 14.99 -57.90 1.88
CA LEU A 527 13.80 -58.30 1.16
C LEU A 527 13.49 -59.75 1.55
N LEU A 528 12.47 -59.92 2.39
CA LEU A 528 12.07 -61.22 2.90
C LEU A 528 11.20 -61.96 1.86
N PRO A 529 11.19 -63.30 1.85
CA PRO A 529 10.41 -64.10 0.89
C PRO A 529 8.90 -63.88 0.94
N ASP A 530 8.38 -63.42 2.08
CA ASP A 530 6.97 -63.07 2.29
C ASP A 530 6.60 -61.68 1.71
N GLY A 531 7.56 -60.98 1.10
CA GLY A 531 7.40 -59.65 0.54
C GLY A 531 7.62 -58.52 1.55
N ALA A 532 7.86 -58.82 2.83
CA ALA A 532 8.18 -57.81 3.83
C ALA A 532 9.60 -57.26 3.65
N THR A 533 9.79 -55.99 4.04
CA THR A 533 11.10 -55.34 4.02
C THR A 533 11.56 -54.98 5.41
N GLN A 534 12.82 -55.24 5.75
CA GLN A 534 13.42 -54.88 7.03
C GLN A 534 14.62 -53.96 6.82
N THR A 535 14.72 -52.85 7.56
CA THR A 535 15.88 -51.95 7.43
C THR A 535 17.10 -52.56 8.11
N VAL A 536 18.19 -52.69 7.34
CA VAL A 536 19.50 -53.16 7.83
C VAL A 536 20.29 -51.98 8.38
N GLY A 537 20.29 -50.85 7.67
CA GLY A 537 20.99 -49.64 8.09
C GLY A 537 20.86 -48.48 7.11
N ARG A 538 21.44 -47.35 7.50
CA ARG A 538 21.59 -46.14 6.66
C ARG A 538 23.05 -45.74 6.62
N THR A 539 23.57 -45.41 5.45
CA THR A 539 24.98 -45.04 5.27
C THR A 539 25.16 -44.10 4.08
N ALA A 540 26.18 -43.24 4.13
CA ALA A 540 26.63 -42.44 2.99
C ALA A 540 27.68 -43.18 2.13
N ALA A 541 28.26 -44.27 2.65
CA ALA A 541 29.14 -45.14 1.89
C ALA A 541 28.34 -45.98 0.87
N THR A 542 29.03 -46.57 -0.10
CA THR A 542 28.43 -47.46 -1.12
C THR A 542 28.50 -48.94 -0.76
N GLU A 543 28.64 -49.23 0.54
CA GLU A 543 28.65 -50.59 1.09
C GLU A 543 28.10 -50.62 2.51
N LEU A 544 27.52 -51.78 2.90
CA LEU A 544 27.04 -52.05 4.25
C LEU A 544 27.03 -53.55 4.54
N ASP A 545 27.49 -53.93 5.73
CA ASP A 545 27.53 -55.34 6.18
C ASP A 545 26.28 -55.69 6.99
N ASP A 546 25.64 -56.82 6.65
CA ASP A 546 24.51 -57.42 7.37
C ASP A 546 24.97 -58.72 8.06
N GLY A 547 25.36 -58.59 9.33
CA GLY A 547 25.70 -59.75 10.18
C GLY A 547 24.49 -60.55 10.67
N GLY A 548 23.27 -60.05 10.46
CA GLY A 548 22.03 -60.69 10.92
C GLY A 548 21.28 -61.46 9.83
N ALA A 549 21.91 -61.68 8.67
CA ALA A 549 21.28 -62.31 7.52
C ALA A 549 21.00 -63.81 7.77
N PRO A 550 19.84 -64.35 7.34
CA PRO A 550 19.59 -65.80 7.35
C PRO A 550 20.67 -66.58 6.58
N ARG A 551 21.17 -67.66 7.19
CA ARG A 551 22.27 -68.47 6.63
C ARG A 551 21.88 -69.29 5.40
N ASP A 552 20.58 -69.46 5.15
CA ASP A 552 20.04 -70.19 3.99
C ASP A 552 20.12 -69.41 2.67
N GLY A 553 20.48 -68.12 2.72
CA GLY A 553 20.65 -67.27 1.54
C GLY A 553 19.36 -66.90 0.81
N SER A 554 18.20 -67.08 1.46
CA SER A 554 16.88 -66.85 0.88
C SER A 554 16.46 -65.38 0.79
N VAL A 555 17.27 -64.45 1.28
CA VAL A 555 16.92 -63.02 1.37
C VAL A 555 17.56 -62.21 0.24
N GLY A 556 16.75 -61.40 -0.43
CA GLY A 556 17.24 -60.36 -1.32
C GLY A 556 17.61 -59.10 -0.55
N TYR A 557 18.31 -58.18 -1.20
CA TYR A 557 18.61 -56.85 -0.67
C TYR A 557 18.18 -55.76 -1.65
N GLY A 558 17.66 -54.67 -1.08
CA GLY A 558 17.29 -53.46 -1.80
C GLY A 558 18.01 -52.25 -1.23
N VAL A 559 18.38 -51.31 -2.10
CA VAL A 559 19.00 -50.04 -1.73
C VAL A 559 18.11 -48.91 -2.25
N VAL A 560 17.69 -48.03 -1.34
CA VAL A 560 16.92 -46.82 -1.66
C VAL A 560 17.83 -45.62 -1.44
N THR A 561 17.99 -44.79 -2.47
CA THR A 561 18.69 -43.51 -2.37
C THR A 561 17.77 -42.49 -1.71
N VAL A 562 18.28 -41.77 -0.71
CA VAL A 562 17.53 -40.75 0.03
C VAL A 562 18.25 -39.41 -0.03
N LEU A 563 17.57 -38.38 -0.54
CA LEU A 563 18.04 -36.99 -0.51
C LEU A 563 17.06 -36.17 0.33
N ALA A 564 17.48 -35.69 1.50
CA ALA A 564 16.68 -34.80 2.34
C ALA A 564 15.22 -35.27 2.55
N GLY A 565 14.99 -36.59 2.68
CA GLY A 565 13.67 -37.19 2.86
C GLY A 565 12.97 -37.66 1.57
N MET A 566 13.40 -37.20 0.39
CA MET A 566 12.96 -37.74 -0.90
C MET A 566 13.63 -39.09 -1.15
N SER A 567 12.89 -40.06 -1.68
CA SER A 567 13.41 -41.42 -1.94
C SER A 567 13.35 -41.74 -3.42
N SER A 568 14.39 -42.39 -3.94
CA SER A 568 14.37 -43.00 -5.28
C SER A 568 13.50 -44.27 -5.29
N GLU A 569 13.31 -44.83 -6.49
CA GLU A 569 12.96 -46.25 -6.58
C GLU A 569 14.03 -47.14 -5.93
N MET A 570 13.61 -48.33 -5.50
CA MET A 570 14.51 -49.27 -4.83
C MET A 570 15.30 -50.08 -5.87
N ALA A 571 16.62 -49.94 -5.85
CA ALA A 571 17.51 -50.80 -6.60
C ALA A 571 17.62 -52.14 -5.88
N ARG A 572 17.50 -53.26 -6.60
CA ARG A 572 17.43 -54.59 -5.98
C ARG A 572 18.54 -55.50 -6.49
N SER A 573 19.08 -56.32 -5.60
CA SER A 573 20.09 -57.35 -5.91
C SER A 573 19.53 -58.52 -6.72
N ASP A 574 18.22 -58.75 -6.68
CA ASP A 574 17.52 -59.78 -7.48
C ASP A 574 17.17 -59.31 -8.90
N ALA A 575 17.41 -58.04 -9.24
CA ALA A 575 17.15 -57.52 -10.59
C ALA A 575 18.14 -58.07 -11.64
N ALA A 576 19.30 -58.59 -11.21
CA ALA A 576 20.33 -59.14 -12.08
C ALA A 576 20.09 -60.61 -12.45
N HIS A 577 19.01 -60.87 -13.22
CA HIS A 577 18.92 -61.99 -14.18
C HIS A 577 17.91 -61.75 -15.31
N ALA A 578 17.17 -60.63 -15.30
CA ALA A 578 16.43 -60.18 -16.47
C ALA A 578 17.38 -59.36 -17.36
N ARG A 579 17.75 -59.93 -18.51
CA ARG A 579 18.36 -59.20 -19.63
C ARG A 579 17.63 -57.88 -19.82
N SER A 580 18.38 -56.80 -20.03
CA SER A 580 17.87 -55.47 -20.35
C SER A 580 16.62 -55.56 -21.24
N PRO A 581 15.43 -55.15 -20.77
CA PRO A 581 14.39 -54.76 -21.68
C PRO A 581 14.93 -53.52 -22.40
N VAL A 582 14.94 -53.59 -23.72
CA VAL A 582 14.98 -52.40 -24.59
C VAL A 582 14.02 -51.37 -23.99
N PRO A 583 14.42 -50.09 -23.83
CA PRO A 583 13.54 -49.10 -23.23
C PRO A 583 12.24 -49.10 -24.01
N GLY A 584 11.17 -49.51 -23.34
CA GLY A 584 9.82 -49.29 -23.82
C GLY A 584 9.62 -47.78 -23.80
N THR A 585 9.76 -47.17 -24.98
CA THR A 585 9.37 -45.80 -25.23
C THR A 585 7.97 -45.64 -24.64
N ALA A 586 7.84 -44.75 -23.65
CA ALA A 586 6.56 -44.09 -23.41
C ALA A 586 6.00 -43.67 -24.77
N PRO A 587 4.69 -43.78 -25.04
CA PRO A 587 4.13 -43.50 -26.35
C PRO A 587 4.62 -42.11 -26.78
N GLU A 588 5.60 -42.11 -27.68
CA GLU A 588 6.23 -40.90 -28.15
C GLU A 588 5.12 -40.16 -28.86
N ILE A 589 4.76 -38.97 -28.36
CA ILE A 589 3.81 -38.12 -29.05
C ILE A 589 4.48 -37.77 -30.36
N VAL A 590 4.12 -38.48 -31.43
CA VAL A 590 4.65 -38.24 -32.76
C VAL A 590 4.12 -36.88 -33.20
N ILE A 591 5.01 -35.88 -33.16
CA ILE A 591 4.73 -34.54 -33.64
C ILE A 591 5.16 -34.48 -35.11
N PRO A 592 4.23 -34.22 -36.04
CA PRO A 592 4.57 -34.13 -37.45
C PRO A 592 5.60 -33.02 -37.75
N ASP A 593 6.47 -33.29 -38.72
CA ASP A 593 7.48 -32.33 -39.19
C ASP A 593 6.84 -31.12 -39.88
N ILE A 594 7.35 -29.93 -39.57
CA ILE A 594 7.00 -28.68 -40.24
C ILE A 594 7.82 -28.54 -41.54
N VAL A 595 7.18 -28.07 -42.61
CA VAL A 595 7.84 -27.82 -43.91
C VAL A 595 8.01 -26.32 -44.10
N VAL A 596 9.25 -25.82 -44.06
CA VAL A 596 9.57 -24.42 -44.34
C VAL A 596 9.49 -24.17 -45.86
N ARG A 597 8.70 -23.17 -46.25
CA ARG A 597 8.46 -22.76 -47.64
C ARG A 597 9.40 -21.67 -48.12
N GLY A 598 10.00 -20.91 -47.20
CA GLY A 598 10.95 -19.84 -47.52
C GLY A 598 10.69 -18.57 -46.72
N VAL A 599 11.32 -17.48 -47.14
CA VAL A 599 11.07 -16.14 -46.60
C VAL A 599 10.49 -15.26 -47.69
N ALA A 600 9.38 -14.58 -47.39
CA ALA A 600 8.75 -13.61 -48.25
C ALA A 600 8.43 -12.36 -47.42
N ASP A 601 8.79 -11.17 -47.92
CA ASP A 601 8.56 -9.88 -47.26
C ASP A 601 9.07 -9.82 -45.80
N GLY A 602 10.25 -10.41 -45.55
CA GLY A 602 10.87 -10.48 -44.20
C GLY A 602 10.18 -11.47 -43.25
N ARG A 603 9.26 -12.31 -43.76
CA ARG A 603 8.49 -13.27 -42.97
C ARG A 603 8.78 -14.70 -43.39
N LEU A 604 9.08 -15.54 -42.40
CA LEU A 604 9.25 -16.97 -42.58
C LEU A 604 7.89 -17.62 -42.85
N ARG A 605 7.82 -18.34 -43.97
CA ARG A 605 6.68 -19.12 -44.41
C ARG A 605 6.93 -20.62 -44.21
N PHE A 606 5.97 -21.34 -43.64
CA PHE A 606 5.99 -22.77 -43.43
C PHE A 606 4.57 -23.33 -43.38
N ASP A 607 4.43 -24.60 -43.72
CA ASP A 607 3.14 -25.28 -43.73
C ASP A 607 2.86 -25.90 -42.37
N TRP A 608 1.61 -25.74 -41.92
CA TRP A 608 1.12 -26.37 -40.69
C TRP A 608 0.69 -27.82 -40.98
N PRO A 609 1.34 -28.82 -40.36
CA PRO A 609 0.87 -30.19 -40.46
C PRO A 609 -0.50 -30.37 -39.81
N VAL A 610 -1.27 -31.34 -40.29
CA VAL A 610 -2.59 -31.65 -39.74
C VAL A 610 -2.46 -31.99 -38.24
N GLY A 611 -3.21 -31.27 -37.41
CA GLY A 611 -3.24 -31.47 -35.96
C GLY A 611 -2.16 -30.72 -35.16
N VAL A 612 -1.32 -29.91 -35.82
CA VAL A 612 -0.34 -29.02 -35.17
C VAL A 612 -0.89 -27.59 -35.18
N THR A 613 -1.06 -27.01 -34.00
CA THR A 613 -1.56 -25.62 -33.83
C THR A 613 -0.54 -24.68 -33.22
N GLU A 614 0.56 -25.21 -32.70
CA GLU A 614 1.68 -24.48 -32.12
C GLU A 614 2.99 -24.97 -32.76
N ALA A 615 3.94 -24.06 -32.98
CA ALA A 615 5.26 -24.34 -33.53
C ALA A 615 6.33 -23.56 -32.76
N MET A 616 7.54 -24.10 -32.67
CA MET A 616 8.70 -23.43 -32.11
C MET A 616 9.62 -23.00 -33.25
N VAL A 617 9.77 -21.70 -33.46
CA VAL A 617 10.74 -21.13 -34.41
C VAL A 617 12.04 -20.83 -33.68
N VAL A 618 13.12 -21.48 -34.07
CA VAL A 618 14.43 -21.37 -33.43
C VAL A 618 15.39 -20.73 -34.41
N VAL A 619 16.01 -19.63 -34.00
CA VAL A 619 16.85 -18.79 -34.87
C VAL A 619 18.27 -18.65 -34.34
N GLY A 620 19.24 -18.73 -35.24
CA GLY A 620 20.66 -18.52 -34.98
C GLY A 620 21.27 -17.49 -35.93
N ALA A 621 22.11 -16.59 -35.41
CA ALA A 621 22.78 -15.56 -36.21
C ALA A 621 23.98 -16.12 -36.99
N GLU A 622 24.83 -16.90 -36.34
CA GLU A 622 26.12 -17.38 -36.90
C GLU A 622 26.17 -18.89 -37.13
N ARG A 623 25.32 -19.67 -36.44
CA ARG A 623 25.26 -21.14 -36.60
C ARG A 623 23.84 -21.65 -36.69
N ALA A 624 23.68 -22.78 -37.36
CA ALA A 624 22.41 -23.50 -37.40
C ALA A 624 22.07 -24.08 -36.00
N PRO A 625 20.81 -23.94 -35.54
CA PRO A 625 20.35 -24.60 -34.33
C PRO A 625 20.45 -26.13 -34.43
N SER A 626 21.02 -26.78 -33.42
CA SER A 626 21.18 -28.24 -33.38
C SER A 626 19.82 -28.94 -33.25
N ASP A 627 18.97 -28.41 -32.38
CA ASP A 627 17.66 -28.96 -32.01
C ASP A 627 16.74 -27.86 -31.47
N PRO A 628 15.44 -28.14 -31.24
CA PRO A 628 14.48 -27.13 -30.83
C PRO A 628 14.70 -26.55 -29.43
N ALA A 629 15.54 -27.17 -28.60
CA ALA A 629 15.92 -26.73 -27.26
C ALA A 629 17.36 -26.17 -27.21
N ASP A 630 17.99 -25.90 -28.37
CA ASP A 630 19.37 -25.42 -28.45
C ASP A 630 19.57 -24.13 -27.63
N PRO A 631 20.40 -24.16 -26.56
CA PRO A 631 20.53 -23.05 -25.62
C PRO A 631 21.27 -21.84 -26.21
N GLN A 632 21.98 -21.98 -27.33
CA GLN A 632 22.64 -20.85 -27.98
C GLN A 632 21.82 -20.27 -29.15
N ALA A 633 20.63 -20.81 -29.40
CA ALA A 633 19.69 -20.26 -30.37
C ALA A 633 18.52 -19.58 -29.64
N ARG A 634 17.85 -18.64 -30.33
CA ARG A 634 16.67 -17.98 -29.79
C ARG A 634 15.42 -18.72 -30.25
N ALA A 635 14.68 -19.32 -29.31
CA ALA A 635 13.42 -20.01 -29.58
C ALA A 635 12.23 -19.07 -29.36
N THR A 636 11.26 -19.08 -30.27
CA THR A 636 9.99 -18.33 -30.17
C THR A 636 8.83 -19.24 -30.50
N LYS A 637 7.87 -19.36 -29.57
CA LYS A 637 6.64 -20.10 -29.80
C LYS A 637 5.68 -19.29 -30.67
N VAL A 638 5.09 -19.94 -31.66
CA VAL A 638 4.15 -19.36 -32.61
C VAL A 638 2.88 -20.22 -32.62
N THR A 639 1.71 -19.59 -32.62
CA THR A 639 0.42 -20.27 -32.81
C THR A 639 -0.05 -20.09 -34.25
N ASN A 640 -0.78 -21.07 -34.80
CA ASN A 640 -1.34 -20.96 -36.16
C ASN A 640 -2.22 -19.71 -36.33
N THR A 641 -3.05 -19.36 -35.35
CA THR A 641 -3.88 -18.15 -35.39
C THR A 641 -3.03 -16.89 -35.50
N ARG A 642 -1.96 -16.76 -34.70
CA ARG A 642 -1.08 -15.59 -34.76
C ARG A 642 -0.30 -15.54 -36.08
N TYR A 643 0.14 -16.71 -36.54
CA TYR A 643 0.83 -16.89 -37.81
C TYR A 643 -0.04 -16.50 -39.02
N GLU A 644 -1.32 -16.84 -39.01
CA GLU A 644 -2.28 -16.47 -40.05
C GLU A 644 -2.57 -14.95 -40.04
N ILE A 645 -2.81 -14.37 -38.85
CA ILE A 645 -3.03 -12.92 -38.69
C ILE A 645 -1.82 -12.12 -39.19
N ASP A 646 -0.61 -12.55 -38.82
CA ASP A 646 0.62 -11.85 -39.18
C ASP A 646 1.09 -12.20 -40.59
N GLY A 647 0.43 -13.14 -41.29
CA GLY A 647 0.90 -13.65 -42.57
C GLY A 647 2.34 -14.17 -42.48
N GLY A 648 2.63 -15.09 -41.56
CA GLY A 648 3.96 -15.66 -41.38
C GLY A 648 4.67 -15.16 -40.11
N PHE A 649 5.82 -15.76 -39.81
CA PHE A 649 6.64 -15.38 -38.66
C PHE A 649 7.63 -14.28 -39.03
N VAL A 650 7.60 -13.15 -38.33
CA VAL A 650 8.54 -12.04 -38.56
C VAL A 650 9.94 -12.44 -38.13
N LEU A 651 10.89 -12.43 -39.06
CA LEU A 651 12.28 -12.75 -38.74
C LEU A 651 12.96 -11.55 -38.08
N PRO A 652 13.65 -11.76 -36.94
CA PRO A 652 14.53 -10.75 -36.38
C PRO A 652 15.65 -10.39 -37.36
N ALA A 653 16.06 -9.12 -37.38
CA ALA A 653 17.19 -8.68 -38.20
C ALA A 653 18.49 -9.40 -37.79
N GLY A 654 19.33 -9.73 -38.77
CA GLY A 654 20.65 -10.34 -38.54
C GLY A 654 20.64 -11.85 -38.30
N ILE A 655 19.50 -12.52 -38.45
CA ILE A 655 19.40 -13.99 -38.39
C ILE A 655 19.79 -14.62 -39.73
N ARG A 656 20.61 -15.68 -39.69
CA ARG A 656 21.01 -16.45 -40.89
C ARG A 656 20.49 -17.87 -40.90
N HIS A 657 20.18 -18.45 -39.74
CA HIS A 657 19.77 -19.84 -39.65
C HIS A 657 18.46 -19.96 -38.90
N VAL A 658 17.55 -20.75 -39.45
CA VAL A 658 16.22 -20.95 -38.88
C VAL A 658 15.87 -22.44 -38.90
N GLY A 659 15.36 -22.94 -37.78
CA GLY A 659 14.70 -24.24 -37.66
C GLY A 659 13.29 -24.06 -37.10
N VAL A 660 12.33 -24.88 -37.54
CA VAL A 660 10.95 -24.84 -37.05
C VAL A 660 10.50 -26.22 -36.58
N ALA A 661 10.13 -26.34 -35.31
CA ALA A 661 9.64 -27.60 -34.74
C ALA A 661 8.14 -27.53 -34.48
N GLY A 662 7.43 -28.61 -34.75
CA GLY A 662 6.04 -28.72 -34.34
C GLY A 662 5.92 -28.77 -32.81
N CYS A 663 4.80 -28.28 -32.28
CA CYS A 663 4.42 -28.48 -30.90
C CYS A 663 3.00 -29.09 -30.83
N ARG A 664 2.78 -29.96 -29.84
CA ARG A 664 1.47 -30.56 -29.58
C ARG A 664 1.23 -30.61 -28.08
N ARG A 665 0.00 -30.35 -27.66
CA ARG A 665 -0.41 -30.54 -26.26
C ARG A 665 -0.89 -31.96 -26.04
N ASP A 666 -0.55 -32.53 -24.89
CA ASP A 666 -1.17 -33.77 -24.43
C ASP A 666 -2.57 -33.53 -23.84
N GLU A 667 -3.24 -34.60 -23.42
CA GLU A 667 -4.58 -34.55 -22.82
C GLU A 667 -4.64 -33.74 -21.51
N ARG A 668 -3.49 -33.50 -20.87
CA ARG A 668 -3.36 -32.67 -19.65
C ARG A 668 -3.01 -31.22 -19.96
N GLY A 669 -2.89 -30.86 -21.24
CA GLY A 669 -2.56 -29.51 -21.70
C GLY A 669 -1.06 -29.19 -21.67
N VAL A 670 -0.18 -30.14 -21.38
CA VAL A 670 1.29 -29.93 -21.37
C VAL A 670 1.78 -29.84 -22.81
N LEU A 671 2.61 -28.84 -23.10
CA LEU A 671 3.16 -28.61 -24.44
C LEU A 671 4.40 -29.48 -24.68
N HIS A 672 4.30 -30.39 -25.63
CA HIS A 672 5.42 -31.19 -26.14
C HIS A 672 5.92 -30.55 -27.43
N THR A 673 7.24 -30.34 -27.53
CA THR A 673 7.90 -29.85 -28.75
C THR A 673 8.69 -31.00 -29.37
N ALA A 674 8.73 -31.08 -30.70
CA ALA A 674 9.55 -32.09 -31.35
C ALA A 674 11.01 -31.99 -30.85
N THR A 675 11.66 -33.13 -30.63
CA THR A 675 13.03 -33.19 -30.10
C THR A 675 14.09 -32.97 -31.18
N THR A 676 13.69 -33.05 -32.45
CA THR A 676 14.55 -32.81 -33.62
C THR A 676 13.81 -31.97 -34.66
N PHE A 677 14.57 -31.33 -35.57
CA PHE A 677 13.98 -30.66 -36.73
C PHE A 677 13.85 -31.64 -37.90
N GLY A 678 12.69 -31.65 -38.54
CA GLY A 678 12.48 -32.39 -39.79
C GLY A 678 13.44 -31.97 -40.92
N PRO A 679 13.61 -32.81 -41.95
CA PRO A 679 14.56 -32.57 -43.04
C PRO A 679 14.26 -31.29 -43.85
N GLN A 680 13.00 -30.85 -43.87
CA GLN A 680 12.55 -29.61 -44.55
C GLN A 680 12.16 -28.50 -43.56
N ALA A 681 12.47 -28.69 -42.27
CA ALA A 681 12.12 -27.75 -41.21
C ALA A 681 13.17 -26.64 -41.01
N ARG A 682 14.21 -26.60 -41.84
CA ARG A 682 15.34 -25.70 -41.72
C ARG A 682 15.55 -24.89 -42.99
N ILE A 683 15.99 -23.64 -42.81
CA ILE A 683 16.43 -22.78 -43.91
C ILE A 683 17.64 -21.95 -43.47
N VAL A 684 18.54 -21.71 -44.41
CA VAL A 684 19.63 -20.74 -44.28
C VAL A 684 19.26 -19.52 -45.12
N LEU A 685 19.35 -18.34 -44.53
CA LEU A 685 19.04 -17.06 -45.15
C LEU A 685 20.34 -16.45 -45.68
N ASP A 686 20.34 -16.06 -46.94
CA ASP A 686 21.48 -15.37 -47.54
C ASP A 686 21.63 -13.96 -46.94
N ALA A 687 22.87 -13.48 -46.82
CA ALA A 687 23.20 -12.19 -46.22
C ALA A 687 22.75 -10.96 -47.06
N SER A 688 21.78 -11.12 -47.96
CA SER A 688 21.33 -10.11 -48.91
C SER A 688 19.82 -10.19 -49.08
N GLY A 689 19.09 -9.55 -48.16
CA GLY A 689 17.63 -9.43 -48.17
C GLY A 689 17.13 -8.72 -46.93
#